data_AF-A0A834M7J1-F1
#
_entry.id   AF-A0A834M7J1-F1
#
_cell.length_a   1.000
_cell.length_b   1.000
_cell.length_c   1.000
_cell.angle_alpha   90.00
_cell.angle_beta   90.00
_cell.angle_gamma   90.00
#
_symmetry.space_group_name_H-M   'P 1'
#
loop_
_entity.id
_entity.type
_entity.pdbx_description
1 polymer ?
#
loop_
_entity_poly.entity_id
_entity_poly.type
_entity_poly.pdbx_seq_one_letter_code
_entity_poly.pdbx_strand_id
1 'polypeptide(L)'
;MSSNLIPWSILRYDTEKAKAFSTTVKDHPLKNIVVTERIPRRILGSAPSTGRTTPVSITSNISEPLATALKQLDPLTEFAMHEEMDPLSKMVAEMDIVDNTQPTTSLKKEDKVNKTDLWSHRKTAILQKYTTSEKLTMVTSFLLEGEKVVVKAQSTAVDKVQHRLEQLDNFEEGSQRKLDLSQTEYISRIEQLNKELISAWNTEQRVKALKIAIQCAKMLTDTDVLTFYPSKFVLITDILDCFGKLVYERLRTKAEYYKPGSQVPTALPEDFTPDMVPKTARETCLNWFFKIASIRELVPRLYIEMALLKSYYFLSSTDCPDALTKITEMIHGIGNPLVAVYARCYLCRAGMNVATKCIDTNYLRRNFECFLESYQHIFSQGVKDQLHQQKMTVPMYVTLYTPALDYIMEVITLYSLDTALTDLLSKCKKYSNSSLILNTIMSGFKPAYISERCLQFLSMIGQCTDDGISLASLLRTLGLCVTVCPPPREQRPQVLNSVILNMSLLTEPADYASCFEVWIQFVAKYFSAKEVDSLLGDLLSHMHKSEADYDCSAQLQNIIERIVADISDIESFLTMETFFPVMELFREKSRQVEVSKMILVKFNSMIEETNDPMVANVLIYLGTILHNSVNQLSPDDEKRQIGEILCKLLRKVNYRLDLERQLNFLVEARSCFRNMDVVLVQAIQSVINIAGNMRRVMKRLQKRKVPDFLQACVAYCFITIPSIGSPKTRLELYLLSGQVALYSTCLGQANATFRAIIKIIRELPAGPETESFLLSFVRKFLSLLLVVPDNPERGVRSLLKSLLNALRNFKWQDNSYVLGVIYIHVIDLLSVAGQEMYPYRIEKVEANDSLWGSDPKFTREITRITAIVIGDVCSILRNLGPGQKQYQIALDLFIRIAIRSDLSNEELNTLAVKLWNLCLKTDQADLKYMMTTRSYLQGKAQHSSNVALEQLTEKLSLPTD
;
A
#
# COMPACT_ATOMS: atom_id res chain seq x y z
N MET A 1 47.30 17.44 39.92
CA MET A 1 48.59 17.92 39.38
C MET A 1 49.67 17.13 40.10
N SER A 2 50.63 16.57 39.38
CA SER A 2 51.78 15.85 39.95
C SER A 2 53.03 16.23 39.16
N SER A 3 54.16 16.17 39.85
CA SER A 3 55.51 16.53 39.42
C SER A 3 55.90 16.10 38.00
N ASN A 4 56.73 16.94 37.36
CA ASN A 4 57.32 16.78 36.03
C ASN A 4 56.33 16.89 34.86
N LEU A 5 55.74 18.09 34.71
CA LEU A 5 55.09 18.51 33.46
C LEU A 5 56.16 18.94 32.45
N ILE A 6 56.25 18.22 31.33
CA ILE A 6 57.19 18.52 30.24
C ILE A 6 56.76 19.85 29.57
N PRO A 7 57.63 20.87 29.50
CA PRO A 7 57.26 22.17 28.96
C PRO A 7 57.06 22.09 27.44
N TRP A 8 55.91 22.56 26.96
CA TRP A 8 55.58 22.56 25.53
C TRP A 8 56.06 23.83 24.82
N SER A 9 56.87 23.69 23.78
CA SER A 9 57.28 24.75 22.87
C SER A 9 56.57 24.59 21.52
N ILE A 10 55.84 25.62 21.07
CA ILE A 10 55.09 25.60 19.80
C ILE A 10 56.04 25.95 18.65
N LEU A 11 56.10 25.10 17.62
CA LEU A 11 56.74 25.46 16.37
C LEU A 11 55.89 26.53 15.66
N ARG A 12 56.40 27.76 15.56
CA ARG A 12 55.77 28.84 14.79
C ARG A 12 56.04 28.66 13.30
N TYR A 13 55.00 28.80 12.48
CA TYR A 13 55.09 28.70 11.03
C TYR A 13 55.01 30.09 10.39
N ASP A 14 56.05 30.46 9.64
CA ASP A 14 56.14 31.72 8.90
C ASP A 14 55.22 31.64 7.65
N THR A 15 53.96 32.07 7.79
CA THR A 15 52.90 31.85 6.79
C THR A 15 53.16 32.52 5.44
N GLU A 16 54.02 33.55 5.39
CA GLU A 16 54.40 34.24 4.15
C GLU A 16 55.54 33.53 3.37
N LYS A 17 56.31 32.63 4.01
CA LYS A 17 57.49 31.99 3.39
C LYS A 17 57.34 30.49 3.14
N ALA A 18 56.38 29.82 3.79
CA ALA A 18 56.24 28.38 3.71
C ALA A 18 55.63 27.90 2.37
N LYS A 19 56.48 27.62 1.36
CA LYS A 19 56.10 26.65 0.31
C LYS A 19 55.70 25.34 0.99
N ALA A 20 54.47 24.88 0.75
CA ALA A 20 53.97 23.65 1.35
C ALA A 20 54.85 22.47 0.94
N PHE A 21 55.39 21.74 1.92
CA PHE A 21 56.18 20.53 1.69
C PHE A 21 55.34 19.53 0.89
N SER A 22 55.79 19.24 -0.33
CA SER A 22 55.08 18.38 -1.27
C SER A 22 55.91 17.14 -1.59
N THR A 23 55.32 15.98 -1.33
CA THR A 23 55.90 14.66 -1.65
C THR A 23 55.01 13.95 -2.66
N THR A 24 55.61 13.36 -3.69
CA THR A 24 54.91 12.61 -4.72
C THR A 24 54.33 11.30 -4.16
N VAL A 25 53.01 11.26 -3.98
CA VAL A 25 52.30 10.07 -3.49
C VAL A 25 51.88 9.21 -4.69
N LYS A 26 52.11 7.88 -4.60
CA LYS A 26 51.78 6.94 -5.68
C LYS A 26 50.27 6.73 -5.88
N ASP A 27 49.46 7.04 -4.87
CA ASP A 27 48.00 7.02 -4.91
C ASP A 27 47.43 8.34 -4.36
N HIS A 28 46.31 8.78 -4.93
CA HIS A 28 45.64 10.01 -4.49
C HIS A 28 45.05 9.83 -3.08
N PRO A 29 45.24 10.77 -2.12
CA PRO A 29 44.85 10.57 -0.71
C PRO A 29 43.33 10.49 -0.46
N LEU A 30 42.50 10.76 -1.47
CA LEU A 30 41.04 10.58 -1.46
C LEU A 30 40.55 9.38 -2.28
N LYS A 31 41.47 8.50 -2.73
CA LYS A 31 41.13 7.28 -3.47
C LYS A 31 40.61 6.25 -2.45
N ASN A 32 39.29 6.01 -2.46
CA ASN A 32 38.65 5.08 -1.54
C ASN A 32 39.35 3.72 -1.51
N ILE A 33 39.75 3.27 -0.32
CA ILE A 33 40.30 1.92 -0.11
C ILE A 33 39.15 0.93 -0.27
N VAL A 34 38.93 0.47 -1.49
CA VAL A 34 38.06 -0.68 -1.75
C VAL A 34 38.83 -1.92 -1.31
N VAL A 35 38.51 -2.45 -0.12
CA VAL A 35 38.92 -3.79 0.30
C VAL A 35 38.24 -4.77 -0.64
N THR A 36 38.94 -5.14 -1.71
CA THR A 36 38.55 -6.22 -2.60
C THR A 36 39.02 -7.51 -1.99
N GLU A 37 38.10 -8.28 -1.41
CA GLU A 37 38.37 -9.68 -1.11
C GLU A 37 38.84 -10.38 -2.39
N ARG A 38 40.03 -10.96 -2.34
CA ARG A 38 40.62 -11.67 -3.47
C ARG A 38 39.99 -13.05 -3.60
N ILE A 39 38.76 -13.10 -4.11
CA ILE A 39 38.24 -14.32 -4.74
C ILE A 39 39.02 -14.51 -6.05
N PRO A 40 39.78 -15.61 -6.23
CA PRO A 40 40.60 -15.79 -7.42
C PRO A 40 39.73 -16.08 -8.66
N ARG A 41 39.70 -15.13 -9.61
CA ARG A 41 39.04 -15.33 -10.91
C ARG A 41 39.95 -16.06 -11.91
N ARG A 42 39.41 -17.07 -12.59
CA ARG A 42 39.80 -17.42 -13.97
C ARG A 42 39.07 -16.48 -14.97
N ILE A 43 39.62 -16.35 -16.18
CA ILE A 43 39.40 -15.29 -17.20
C ILE A 43 38.75 -15.97 -18.45
N LEU A 44 37.93 -15.40 -19.36
CA LEU A 44 37.57 -14.05 -19.86
C LEU A 44 36.03 -13.81 -19.76
N GLY A 45 35.41 -12.68 -20.15
CA GLY A 45 35.87 -11.34 -20.58
C GLY A 45 34.74 -10.48 -21.21
N SER A 46 34.97 -9.16 -21.33
CA SER A 46 34.13 -8.09 -21.98
C SER A 46 32.72 -7.81 -21.43
N ALA A 47 32.45 -6.51 -21.16
CA ALA A 47 31.17 -5.94 -20.69
C ALA A 47 30.49 -5.11 -21.82
N PRO A 48 29.33 -4.43 -21.60
CA PRO A 48 29.35 -3.13 -20.90
C PRO A 48 28.14 -2.79 -19.98
N SER A 49 28.33 -1.70 -19.23
CA SER A 49 27.40 -0.79 -18.51
C SER A 49 25.91 -0.78 -18.92
N THR A 50 24.92 -0.41 -18.09
CA THR A 50 24.85 0.65 -17.04
C THR A 50 23.90 0.25 -15.88
N GLY A 51 23.96 0.91 -14.72
CA GLY A 51 23.21 0.51 -13.51
C GLY A 51 22.23 1.54 -12.94
N ARG A 52 21.51 1.16 -11.88
CA ARG A 52 20.86 2.03 -10.86
C ARG A 52 20.57 1.23 -9.58
N THR A 53 20.35 1.94 -8.47
CA THR A 53 20.58 1.44 -7.10
C THR A 53 19.34 1.47 -6.20
N THR A 54 18.99 0.32 -5.58
CA THR A 54 18.36 0.15 -4.23
C THR A 54 17.00 0.80 -3.93
N PRO A 55 16.23 0.39 -2.88
CA PRO A 55 16.32 -0.80 -2.00
C PRO A 55 14.95 -1.55 -1.81
N VAL A 56 14.88 -2.40 -0.77
CA VAL A 56 13.69 -2.84 0.01
C VAL A 56 13.04 -4.19 -0.36
N SER A 57 12.77 -4.93 0.73
CA SER A 57 12.22 -6.28 0.92
C SER A 57 11.04 -6.72 0.05
N ILE A 58 11.12 -7.96 -0.45
CA ILE A 58 9.98 -8.80 -0.82
C ILE A 58 10.21 -10.22 -0.26
N THR A 59 9.11 -10.91 0.03
CA THR A 59 8.98 -12.29 0.52
C THR A 59 9.79 -13.32 -0.28
N SER A 60 10.16 -14.41 0.39
CA SER A 60 10.98 -15.49 -0.16
C SER A 60 10.21 -16.38 -1.14
N ASN A 61 10.24 -16.02 -2.43
CA ASN A 61 9.95 -16.96 -3.51
C ASN A 61 11.07 -18.01 -3.56
N ILE A 62 10.84 -19.17 -2.93
CA ILE A 62 11.66 -20.37 -3.14
C ILE A 62 11.37 -20.83 -4.57
N SER A 63 12.42 -20.88 -5.40
CA SER A 63 12.30 -21.26 -6.80
C SER A 63 11.80 -22.70 -6.96
N GLU A 64 10.69 -22.87 -7.70
CA GLU A 64 10.01 -24.14 -7.98
C GLU A 64 10.90 -25.32 -8.44
N PRO A 65 12.04 -25.14 -9.15
CA PRO A 65 12.92 -26.26 -9.52
C PRO A 65 13.58 -26.99 -8.34
N LEU A 66 13.71 -26.35 -7.17
CA LEU A 66 14.30 -26.98 -5.98
C LEU A 66 13.25 -27.70 -5.11
N ALA A 67 12.04 -27.14 -5.04
CA ALA A 67 10.92 -27.75 -4.32
C ALA A 67 10.46 -29.06 -4.99
N THR A 68 10.47 -29.10 -6.33
CA THR A 68 10.19 -30.33 -7.10
C THR A 68 11.27 -31.40 -6.94
N ALA A 69 12.54 -31.01 -6.77
CA ALA A 69 13.64 -31.96 -6.50
C ALA A 69 13.56 -32.58 -5.10
N LEU A 70 13.08 -31.84 -4.09
CA LEU A 70 12.96 -32.32 -2.70
C LEU A 70 11.73 -33.23 -2.48
N LYS A 71 10.70 -33.17 -3.33
CA LYS A 71 9.52 -34.05 -3.26
C LYS A 71 9.81 -35.54 -3.52
N GLN A 72 11.00 -35.90 -4.04
CA GLN A 72 11.30 -37.27 -4.48
C GLN A 72 12.00 -38.16 -3.43
N LEU A 73 12.12 -37.76 -2.16
CA LEU A 73 13.06 -38.38 -1.22
C LEU A 73 12.50 -39.01 0.07
N ASP A 74 11.26 -38.77 0.50
CA ASP A 74 10.68 -39.53 1.63
C ASP A 74 9.13 -39.54 1.65
N PRO A 75 8.46 -40.72 1.56
CA PRO A 75 7.00 -40.82 1.62
C PRO A 75 6.40 -40.46 3.00
N LEU A 76 7.21 -40.33 4.06
CA LEU A 76 6.69 -39.93 5.39
C LEU A 76 6.46 -38.42 5.52
N THR A 77 7.14 -37.60 4.70
CA THR A 77 7.01 -36.12 4.76
C THR A 77 5.75 -35.63 4.05
N GLU A 78 5.27 -36.36 3.05
CA GLU A 78 4.04 -36.05 2.30
C GLU A 78 2.79 -36.14 3.20
N PHE A 79 2.74 -37.13 4.11
CA PHE A 79 1.63 -37.31 5.05
C PHE A 79 1.48 -36.12 6.02
N ALA A 80 2.60 -35.61 6.54
CA ALA A 80 2.60 -34.53 7.53
C ALA A 80 2.14 -33.16 6.97
N MET A 81 2.23 -32.94 5.66
CA MET A 81 1.78 -31.68 5.03
C MET A 81 0.29 -31.67 4.66
N HIS A 82 -0.39 -32.81 4.65
CA HIS A 82 -1.79 -32.91 4.19
C HIS A 82 -2.85 -32.72 5.30
N GLU A 83 -2.47 -32.85 6.58
CA GLU A 83 -3.40 -32.85 7.72
C GLU A 83 -3.78 -31.45 8.23
N GLU A 84 -2.98 -30.40 8.01
CA GLU A 84 -3.25 -29.02 8.49
C GLU A 84 -3.60 -28.02 7.37
N MET A 85 -4.57 -28.35 6.51
CA MET A 85 -5.13 -27.37 5.55
C MET A 85 -6.65 -27.49 5.38
N ASP A 86 -7.31 -26.34 5.57
CA ASP A 86 -8.77 -26.14 5.50
C ASP A 86 -9.35 -26.50 4.12
N PRO A 87 -10.57 -27.07 4.03
CA PRO A 87 -11.09 -27.64 2.78
C PRO A 87 -11.24 -26.63 1.64
N LEU A 88 -11.46 -25.35 1.93
CA LEU A 88 -11.66 -24.33 0.90
C LEU A 88 -10.35 -24.01 0.16
N SER A 89 -9.21 -24.01 0.86
CA SER A 89 -7.88 -23.79 0.28
C SER A 89 -7.43 -24.95 -0.61
N LYS A 90 -7.90 -26.18 -0.35
CA LYS A 90 -7.63 -27.35 -1.22
C LYS A 90 -8.31 -27.21 -2.59
N MET A 91 -9.55 -26.68 -2.64
CA MET A 91 -10.24 -26.44 -3.92
C MET A 91 -9.56 -25.37 -4.80
N VAL A 92 -8.95 -24.34 -4.21
CA VAL A 92 -8.20 -23.32 -4.98
C VAL A 92 -6.93 -23.93 -5.57
N ALA A 93 -6.16 -24.65 -4.75
CA ALA A 93 -4.91 -25.29 -5.19
C ALA A 93 -5.12 -26.36 -6.28
N GLU A 94 -6.25 -27.06 -6.29
CA GLU A 94 -6.59 -28.03 -7.34
C GLU A 94 -7.08 -27.38 -8.66
N MET A 95 -7.58 -26.14 -8.63
CA MET A 95 -7.98 -25.42 -9.86
C MET A 95 -6.76 -24.86 -10.63
N ASP A 96 -5.72 -24.41 -9.94
CA ASP A 96 -4.54 -23.77 -10.59
C ASP A 96 -3.59 -24.76 -11.29
N ILE A 97 -3.75 -26.08 -11.11
CA ILE A 97 -2.84 -27.11 -11.65
C ILE A 97 -3.15 -27.48 -13.12
N VAL A 98 -4.28 -27.05 -13.68
CA VAL A 98 -4.73 -27.45 -15.03
C VAL A 98 -4.26 -26.50 -16.15
N ASP A 99 -3.99 -25.21 -15.86
CA ASP A 99 -3.68 -24.19 -16.87
C ASP A 99 -2.20 -23.77 -16.90
N ASN A 100 -1.31 -24.67 -17.36
CA ASN A 100 0.07 -24.26 -17.66
C ASN A 100 0.73 -25.00 -18.85
N THR A 101 0.32 -24.65 -20.07
CA THR A 101 1.09 -24.90 -21.29
C THR A 101 1.28 -23.60 -22.08
N GLN A 102 2.53 -23.16 -22.22
CA GLN A 102 2.89 -21.89 -22.86
C GLN A 102 2.56 -21.87 -24.38
N PRO A 103 2.03 -20.75 -24.91
CA PRO A 103 1.92 -20.53 -26.35
C PRO A 103 3.17 -19.83 -26.92
N THR A 104 3.85 -20.45 -27.90
CA THR A 104 4.92 -19.79 -28.65
C THR A 104 4.37 -18.91 -29.77
N THR A 105 4.82 -17.66 -29.78
CA THR A 105 4.53 -16.56 -30.72
C THR A 105 4.27 -16.91 -32.20
N SER A 106 3.10 -16.51 -32.74
CA SER A 106 3.01 -15.86 -34.06
C SER A 106 1.67 -15.13 -34.32
N LEU A 107 1.76 -13.81 -34.61
CA LEU A 107 0.88 -12.99 -35.47
C LEU A 107 -0.64 -12.88 -35.17
N LYS A 108 -1.00 -11.73 -34.56
CA LYS A 108 -2.27 -10.96 -34.66
C LYS A 108 -3.55 -11.70 -35.10
N LYS A 109 -4.42 -12.02 -34.14
CA LYS A 109 -5.89 -12.04 -34.28
C LYS A 109 -6.53 -11.36 -33.07
N GLU A 110 -7.71 -10.78 -33.29
CA GLU A 110 -8.42 -9.88 -32.36
C GLU A 110 -8.90 -10.59 -31.08
N ASP A 111 -9.12 -9.79 -30.03
CA ASP A 111 -9.48 -10.24 -28.68
C ASP A 111 -10.76 -11.09 -28.65
N LYS A 112 -10.60 -12.41 -28.53
CA LYS A 112 -11.68 -13.30 -28.09
C LYS A 112 -11.75 -13.26 -26.56
N VAL A 113 -12.67 -12.46 -26.02
CA VAL A 113 -13.05 -12.48 -24.60
C VAL A 113 -13.33 -13.93 -24.15
N ASN A 114 -12.73 -14.36 -23.05
CA ASN A 114 -13.00 -15.66 -22.43
C ASN A 114 -14.45 -15.70 -21.93
N LYS A 115 -15.32 -16.35 -22.71
CA LYS A 115 -16.78 -16.36 -22.49
C LYS A 115 -17.20 -17.05 -21.19
N THR A 116 -16.33 -17.85 -20.59
CA THR A 116 -16.57 -18.65 -19.38
C THR A 116 -16.54 -17.82 -18.09
N ASP A 117 -15.81 -16.70 -18.07
CA ASP A 117 -15.46 -16.00 -16.82
C ASP A 117 -16.53 -15.01 -16.31
N LEU A 118 -17.53 -14.71 -17.15
CA LEU A 118 -18.59 -13.74 -16.87
C LEU A 118 -19.59 -14.21 -15.80
N TRP A 119 -19.88 -15.51 -15.72
CA TRP A 119 -20.90 -16.05 -14.81
C TRP A 119 -20.36 -16.38 -13.41
N SER A 120 -19.09 -16.79 -13.29
CA SER A 120 -18.47 -17.18 -12.02
C SER A 120 -18.46 -16.05 -10.99
N HIS A 121 -18.11 -14.84 -11.41
CA HIS A 121 -18.12 -13.63 -10.58
C HIS A 121 -19.54 -13.22 -10.14
N ARG A 122 -20.55 -13.39 -11.00
CA ARG A 122 -21.95 -13.12 -10.63
C ARG A 122 -22.50 -14.14 -9.65
N LYS A 123 -22.14 -15.42 -9.80
CA LYS A 123 -22.53 -16.52 -8.92
C LYS A 123 -22.17 -16.25 -7.45
N THR A 124 -20.93 -15.84 -7.16
CA THR A 124 -20.51 -15.55 -5.79
C THR A 124 -21.26 -14.35 -5.19
N ALA A 125 -21.41 -13.27 -5.95
CA ALA A 125 -22.16 -12.09 -5.54
C ALA A 125 -23.65 -12.38 -5.26
N ILE A 126 -24.30 -13.22 -6.07
CA ILE A 126 -25.70 -13.64 -5.86
C ILE A 126 -25.83 -14.42 -4.55
N LEU A 127 -24.98 -15.43 -4.33
CA LEU A 127 -25.03 -16.29 -3.14
C LEU A 127 -24.76 -15.52 -1.83
N GLN A 128 -23.94 -14.46 -1.88
CA GLN A 128 -23.68 -13.58 -0.74
C GLN A 128 -24.84 -12.60 -0.47
N LYS A 129 -25.50 -12.08 -1.51
CA LYS A 129 -26.53 -11.05 -1.38
C LYS A 129 -27.92 -11.61 -1.07
N TYR A 130 -28.30 -12.74 -1.65
CA TYR A 130 -29.65 -13.30 -1.58
C TYR A 130 -29.71 -14.47 -0.59
N THR A 131 -29.56 -14.14 0.70
CA THR A 131 -29.66 -15.06 1.84
C THR A 131 -31.05 -14.98 2.50
N THR A 132 -31.42 -15.96 3.33
CA THR A 132 -32.67 -15.94 4.08
C THR A 132 -32.56 -16.63 5.45
N SER A 133 -33.32 -16.14 6.41
CA SER A 133 -33.57 -16.78 7.71
C SER A 133 -34.90 -17.56 7.75
N GLU A 134 -35.69 -17.50 6.68
CA GLU A 134 -36.95 -18.24 6.55
C GLU A 134 -36.71 -19.72 6.26
N LYS A 135 -37.67 -20.56 6.68
CA LYS A 135 -37.64 -22.00 6.42
C LYS A 135 -37.90 -22.26 4.94
N LEU A 136 -36.95 -22.91 4.27
CA LEU A 136 -37.00 -23.29 2.87
C LEU A 136 -37.70 -24.64 2.72
N THR A 137 -38.77 -24.66 1.94
CA THR A 137 -39.48 -25.89 1.60
C THR A 137 -38.72 -26.70 0.54
N MET A 138 -38.66 -28.03 0.75
CA MET A 138 -38.14 -28.96 -0.25
C MET A 138 -39.09 -30.16 -0.38
N VAL A 139 -39.72 -30.30 -1.56
CA VAL A 139 -40.53 -31.46 -1.90
C VAL A 139 -39.61 -32.57 -2.42
N THR A 140 -39.44 -33.63 -1.63
CA THR A 140 -38.72 -34.83 -2.06
C THR A 140 -39.71 -35.99 -2.25
N SER A 141 -39.68 -36.62 -3.42
CA SER A 141 -40.65 -37.64 -3.83
C SER A 141 -40.07 -39.03 -4.05
N PHE A 142 -38.75 -39.21 -4.05
CA PHE A 142 -38.11 -40.49 -4.45
C PHE A 142 -36.80 -40.86 -3.71
N LEU A 143 -36.40 -40.14 -2.64
CA LEU A 143 -35.02 -40.22 -2.09
C LEU A 143 -34.94 -40.28 -0.55
N LEU A 144 -35.84 -41.02 0.10
CA LEU A 144 -35.80 -41.32 1.54
C LEU A 144 -35.82 -42.83 1.84
N GLU A 145 -34.93 -43.60 1.19
CA GLU A 145 -34.52 -44.95 1.63
C GLU A 145 -33.46 -44.90 2.77
N GLY A 146 -33.33 -43.75 3.46
CA GLY A 146 -32.20 -43.46 4.36
C GLY A 146 -32.42 -43.74 5.85
N GLU A 147 -33.67 -43.86 6.32
CA GLU A 147 -33.94 -44.17 7.72
C GLU A 147 -33.77 -45.67 7.98
N LYS A 148 -32.68 -46.02 8.67
CA LYS A 148 -32.32 -47.40 9.03
C LYS A 148 -33.33 -48.01 10.00
N VAL A 149 -34.38 -48.65 9.47
CA VAL A 149 -35.15 -49.63 10.24
C VAL A 149 -34.26 -50.86 10.48
N VAL A 150 -33.95 -51.13 11.75
CA VAL A 150 -33.12 -52.27 12.14
C VAL A 150 -33.94 -53.56 12.03
N VAL A 151 -33.87 -54.22 10.87
CA VAL A 151 -34.47 -55.55 10.67
C VAL A 151 -33.39 -56.62 10.79
N LYS A 152 -33.52 -57.49 11.80
CA LYS A 152 -32.68 -58.68 11.95
C LYS A 152 -32.93 -59.65 10.79
N ALA A 153 -31.86 -60.26 10.30
CA ALA A 153 -31.91 -61.17 9.17
C ALA A 153 -32.75 -62.44 9.46
N GLN A 154 -33.72 -62.71 8.60
CA GLN A 154 -34.18 -64.05 8.22
C GLN A 154 -34.82 -63.95 6.83
N SER A 155 -34.75 -65.03 6.04
CA SER A 155 -34.96 -64.98 4.58
C SER A 155 -35.90 -66.07 4.09
N THR A 156 -37.00 -65.71 3.42
CA THR A 156 -37.76 -66.65 2.59
C THR A 156 -38.07 -66.08 1.19
N ALA A 157 -38.50 -66.95 0.27
CA ALA A 157 -38.77 -66.55 -1.11
C ALA A 157 -40.09 -65.75 -1.27
N VAL A 158 -41.00 -65.85 -0.30
CA VAL A 158 -42.27 -65.08 -0.28
C VAL A 158 -41.98 -63.61 -0.04
N ASP A 159 -41.06 -63.30 0.89
CA ASP A 159 -40.61 -61.93 1.19
C ASP A 159 -40.04 -61.23 -0.06
N LYS A 160 -39.42 -61.96 -1.00
CA LYS A 160 -38.90 -61.37 -2.25
C LYS A 160 -39.98 -61.03 -3.27
N VAL A 161 -41.14 -61.68 -3.21
CA VAL A 161 -42.30 -61.34 -4.04
C VAL A 161 -43.10 -60.23 -3.37
N GLN A 162 -43.27 -60.30 -2.06
CA GLN A 162 -43.94 -59.27 -1.28
C GLN A 162 -43.15 -57.94 -1.29
N HIS A 163 -41.84 -57.95 -1.09
CA HIS A 163 -40.97 -56.77 -1.24
C HIS A 163 -40.92 -56.24 -2.70
N ARG A 164 -41.25 -57.06 -3.71
CA ARG A 164 -41.42 -56.59 -5.11
C ARG A 164 -42.80 -55.98 -5.37
N LEU A 165 -43.84 -56.47 -4.69
CA LEU A 165 -45.18 -55.88 -4.69
C LEU A 165 -45.22 -54.58 -3.88
N GLU A 166 -44.64 -54.55 -2.69
CA GLU A 166 -44.44 -53.34 -1.88
C GLU A 166 -43.55 -52.31 -2.60
N GLN A 167 -42.57 -52.75 -3.43
CA GLN A 167 -41.85 -51.84 -4.33
C GLN A 167 -42.71 -51.31 -5.48
N LEU A 168 -43.79 -51.99 -5.89
CA LEU A 168 -44.72 -51.53 -6.91
C LEU A 168 -45.81 -50.61 -6.31
N ASP A 169 -46.35 -50.93 -5.14
CA ASP A 169 -47.31 -50.06 -4.41
C ASP A 169 -46.65 -48.71 -4.07
N ASN A 170 -45.38 -48.71 -3.67
CA ASN A 170 -44.59 -47.48 -3.46
C ASN A 170 -44.32 -46.65 -4.73
N PHE A 171 -44.68 -47.13 -5.94
CA PHE A 171 -44.62 -46.33 -7.16
C PHE A 171 -45.93 -45.60 -7.49
N GLU A 172 -47.08 -45.98 -6.93
CA GLU A 172 -48.39 -45.41 -7.31
C GLU A 172 -48.96 -44.38 -6.33
N GLU A 173 -48.69 -44.45 -5.01
CA GLU A 173 -49.17 -43.45 -4.04
C GLU A 173 -48.10 -42.44 -3.58
N GLY A 174 -48.16 -41.23 -4.14
CA GLY A 174 -47.21 -40.15 -3.86
C GLY A 174 -47.44 -39.41 -2.54
N SER A 175 -46.78 -39.80 -1.46
CA SER A 175 -46.63 -38.96 -0.26
C SER A 175 -45.58 -37.85 -0.49
N GLN A 176 -46.01 -36.70 -1.02
CA GLN A 176 -45.16 -35.51 -1.13
C GLN A 176 -44.90 -34.89 0.25
N ARG A 177 -43.83 -35.32 0.93
CA ARG A 177 -43.40 -34.67 2.18
C ARG A 177 -42.69 -33.35 1.85
N LYS A 178 -43.29 -32.23 2.28
CA LYS A 178 -42.59 -30.93 2.39
C LYS A 178 -41.65 -31.00 3.60
N LEU A 179 -40.35 -30.81 3.37
CA LEU A 179 -39.36 -30.63 4.43
C LEU A 179 -39.08 -29.14 4.60
N ASP A 180 -39.16 -28.65 5.83
CA ASP A 180 -38.77 -27.29 6.22
C ASP A 180 -37.29 -27.29 6.64
N LEU A 181 -36.42 -26.62 5.86
CA LEU A 181 -34.98 -26.61 6.07
C LEU A 181 -34.47 -25.18 6.32
N SER A 182 -33.40 -25.02 7.10
CA SER A 182 -32.62 -23.78 7.14
C SER A 182 -31.80 -23.60 5.85
N GLN A 183 -31.28 -22.38 5.60
CA GLN A 183 -30.45 -22.11 4.41
C GLN A 183 -29.24 -23.06 4.29
N THR A 184 -28.56 -23.36 5.39
CA THR A 184 -27.38 -24.25 5.39
C THR A 184 -27.75 -25.70 5.14
N GLU A 185 -28.84 -26.20 5.75
CA GLU A 185 -29.37 -27.55 5.50
C GLU A 185 -29.86 -27.71 4.06
N TYR A 186 -30.50 -26.68 3.50
CA TYR A 186 -30.96 -26.67 2.11
C TYR A 186 -29.79 -26.74 1.11
N ILE A 187 -28.73 -25.95 1.32
CA ILE A 187 -27.51 -26.00 0.51
C ILE A 187 -26.85 -27.39 0.62
N SER A 188 -26.69 -27.90 1.84
CA SER A 188 -26.15 -29.25 2.10
C SER A 188 -26.96 -30.35 1.39
N ARG A 189 -28.30 -30.25 1.39
CA ARG A 189 -29.15 -31.24 0.70
C ARG A 189 -29.05 -31.12 -0.82
N ILE A 190 -28.87 -29.93 -1.39
CA ILE A 190 -28.58 -29.74 -2.81
C ILE A 190 -27.22 -30.35 -3.18
N GLU A 191 -26.17 -30.12 -2.39
CA GLU A 191 -24.86 -30.76 -2.61
C GLU A 191 -24.96 -32.30 -2.52
N GLN A 192 -25.76 -32.82 -1.60
CA GLN A 192 -26.04 -34.24 -1.51
C GLN A 192 -26.75 -34.76 -2.76
N LEU A 193 -27.75 -34.05 -3.31
CA LEU A 193 -28.37 -34.42 -4.59
C LEU A 193 -27.36 -34.42 -5.74
N ASN A 194 -26.41 -33.50 -5.77
CA ASN A 194 -25.34 -33.49 -6.78
C ASN A 194 -24.43 -34.72 -6.66
N LYS A 195 -24.01 -35.06 -5.42
CA LYS A 195 -23.23 -36.28 -5.12
C LYS A 195 -24.01 -37.55 -5.48
N GLU A 196 -25.30 -37.60 -5.17
CA GLU A 196 -26.21 -38.70 -5.55
C GLU A 196 -26.37 -38.82 -7.07
N LEU A 197 -26.44 -37.70 -7.81
CA LEU A 197 -26.52 -37.68 -9.27
C LEU A 197 -25.25 -38.24 -9.92
N ILE A 198 -24.08 -37.81 -9.46
CA ILE A 198 -22.78 -38.30 -9.95
C ILE A 198 -22.61 -39.79 -9.61
N SER A 199 -22.97 -40.20 -8.40
CA SER A 199 -22.95 -41.61 -7.98
C SER A 199 -23.90 -42.48 -8.82
N ALA A 200 -25.12 -42.03 -9.06
CA ALA A 200 -26.09 -42.70 -9.94
C ALA A 200 -25.62 -42.74 -11.40
N TRP A 201 -24.85 -41.74 -11.87
CA TRP A 201 -24.27 -41.73 -13.20
C TRP A 201 -23.15 -42.75 -13.36
N ASN A 202 -22.24 -42.83 -12.38
CA ASN A 202 -21.09 -43.72 -12.34
C ASN A 202 -21.49 -45.19 -12.14
N THR A 203 -22.56 -45.45 -11.39
CA THR A 203 -23.17 -46.79 -11.23
C THR A 203 -24.11 -47.18 -12.37
N GLU A 204 -24.06 -46.47 -13.50
CA GLU A 204 -24.89 -46.65 -14.69
C GLU A 204 -26.41 -46.55 -14.49
N GLN A 205 -26.89 -46.04 -13.35
CA GLN A 205 -28.31 -45.83 -13.04
C GLN A 205 -28.88 -44.58 -13.73
N ARG A 206 -28.83 -44.56 -15.07
CA ARG A 206 -29.12 -43.37 -15.90
C ARG A 206 -30.55 -42.83 -15.73
N VAL A 207 -31.52 -43.71 -15.46
CA VAL A 207 -32.90 -43.32 -15.16
C VAL A 207 -32.99 -42.63 -13.79
N LYS A 208 -32.22 -43.08 -12.79
CA LYS A 208 -32.13 -42.42 -11.47
C LYS A 208 -31.48 -41.05 -11.60
N ALA A 209 -30.37 -40.93 -12.34
CA ALA A 209 -29.73 -39.64 -12.62
C ALA A 209 -30.68 -38.64 -13.32
N LEU A 210 -31.44 -39.09 -14.33
CA LEU A 210 -32.46 -38.26 -14.98
C LEU A 210 -33.59 -37.87 -14.00
N LYS A 211 -34.07 -38.78 -13.15
CA LYS A 211 -35.07 -38.47 -12.11
C LYS A 211 -34.57 -37.41 -11.11
N ILE A 212 -33.30 -37.48 -10.70
CA ILE A 212 -32.68 -36.46 -9.83
C ILE A 212 -32.64 -35.10 -10.55
N ALA A 213 -32.21 -35.05 -11.82
CA ALA A 213 -32.23 -33.82 -12.61
C ALA A 213 -33.65 -33.21 -12.77
N ILE A 214 -34.68 -34.06 -12.99
CA ILE A 214 -36.09 -33.63 -13.02
C ILE A 214 -36.51 -33.04 -11.67
N GLN A 215 -36.14 -33.68 -10.56
CA GLN A 215 -36.46 -33.20 -9.22
C GLN A 215 -35.79 -31.85 -8.93
N CYS A 216 -34.50 -31.70 -9.25
CA CYS A 216 -33.78 -30.43 -9.14
C CYS A 216 -34.46 -29.33 -9.97
N ALA A 217 -34.77 -29.59 -11.25
CA ALA A 217 -35.45 -28.60 -12.10
C ALA A 217 -36.87 -28.26 -11.60
N LYS A 218 -37.58 -29.21 -10.97
CA LYS A 218 -38.90 -28.97 -10.38
C LYS A 218 -38.87 -27.98 -9.22
N MET A 219 -37.79 -27.97 -8.43
CA MET A 219 -37.59 -27.01 -7.33
C MET A 219 -37.50 -25.54 -7.79
N LEU A 220 -37.26 -25.27 -9.08
CA LEU A 220 -37.31 -23.92 -9.66
C LEU A 220 -38.74 -23.44 -9.94
N THR A 221 -39.75 -24.31 -9.85
CA THR A 221 -41.16 -23.92 -9.93
C THR A 221 -41.65 -23.31 -8.62
N ASP A 222 -40.96 -23.61 -7.51
CA ASP A 222 -41.32 -23.21 -6.16
C ASP A 222 -40.88 -21.77 -5.87
N THR A 223 -41.82 -20.93 -5.45
CA THR A 223 -41.59 -19.54 -5.03
C THR A 223 -42.11 -19.26 -3.61
N ASP A 224 -42.15 -20.27 -2.74
CA ASP A 224 -42.58 -20.14 -1.32
C ASP A 224 -41.73 -19.08 -0.58
N VAL A 225 -40.42 -19.02 -0.86
CA VAL A 225 -39.49 -17.98 -0.36
C VAL A 225 -38.87 -17.23 -1.55
N LEU A 226 -39.29 -15.97 -1.76
CA LEU A 226 -38.87 -15.14 -2.90
C LEU A 226 -37.44 -14.58 -2.75
N THR A 227 -37.05 -14.13 -1.55
CA THR A 227 -35.73 -13.53 -1.27
C THR A 227 -34.56 -14.42 -1.67
N PHE A 228 -34.70 -15.73 -1.44
CA PHE A 228 -33.69 -16.74 -1.73
C PHE A 228 -33.77 -17.29 -3.18
N TYR A 229 -34.77 -16.91 -3.98
CA TYR A 229 -34.95 -17.45 -5.33
C TYR A 229 -33.72 -17.30 -6.25
N PRO A 230 -32.99 -16.16 -6.26
CA PRO A 230 -31.76 -16.01 -7.06
C PRO A 230 -30.66 -17.02 -6.68
N SER A 231 -30.46 -17.26 -5.38
CA SER A 231 -29.50 -18.24 -4.86
C SER A 231 -29.92 -19.68 -5.18
N LYS A 232 -31.21 -20.00 -4.99
CA LYS A 232 -31.82 -21.28 -5.38
C LYS A 232 -31.61 -21.59 -6.87
N PHE A 233 -31.78 -20.59 -7.74
CA PHE A 233 -31.53 -20.72 -9.18
C PHE A 233 -30.07 -21.06 -9.50
N VAL A 234 -29.11 -20.34 -8.90
CA VAL A 234 -27.68 -20.59 -9.08
C VAL A 234 -27.33 -22.04 -8.71
N LEU A 235 -27.70 -22.45 -7.50
CA LEU A 235 -27.38 -23.77 -6.94
C LEU A 235 -27.96 -24.93 -7.76
N ILE A 236 -29.21 -24.80 -8.23
CA ILE A 236 -29.86 -25.85 -9.02
C ILE A 236 -29.29 -25.91 -10.44
N THR A 237 -29.03 -24.76 -11.08
CA THR A 237 -28.54 -24.77 -12.47
C THR A 237 -27.12 -25.32 -12.59
N ASP A 238 -26.30 -25.29 -11.53
CA ASP A 238 -25.03 -26.02 -11.48
C ASP A 238 -25.21 -27.55 -11.62
N ILE A 239 -26.22 -28.13 -10.96
CA ILE A 239 -26.53 -29.57 -11.04
C ILE A 239 -27.04 -29.92 -12.44
N LEU A 240 -27.87 -29.06 -13.03
CA LEU A 240 -28.36 -29.24 -14.39
C LEU A 240 -27.22 -29.16 -15.42
N ASP A 241 -26.28 -28.24 -15.25
CA ASP A 241 -25.08 -28.15 -16.10
C ASP A 241 -24.17 -29.38 -15.94
N CYS A 242 -24.02 -29.90 -14.71
CA CYS A 242 -23.31 -31.15 -14.46
C CYS A 242 -23.97 -32.32 -15.22
N PHE A 243 -25.30 -32.48 -15.07
CA PHE A 243 -26.06 -33.49 -15.81
C PHE A 243 -25.94 -33.33 -17.34
N GLY A 244 -26.02 -32.11 -17.84
CA GLY A 244 -25.87 -31.79 -19.26
C GLY A 244 -24.49 -32.17 -19.82
N LYS A 245 -23.41 -31.82 -19.10
CA LYS A 245 -22.04 -32.23 -19.43
C LYS A 245 -21.88 -33.74 -19.46
N LEU A 246 -22.35 -34.43 -18.40
CA LEU A 246 -22.26 -35.88 -18.28
C LEU A 246 -22.94 -36.61 -19.45
N VAL A 247 -24.16 -36.18 -19.85
CA VAL A 247 -24.86 -36.74 -21.02
C VAL A 247 -24.10 -36.45 -22.32
N TYR A 248 -23.61 -35.23 -22.52
CA TYR A 248 -22.85 -34.84 -23.71
C TYR A 248 -21.55 -35.65 -23.86
N GLU A 249 -20.77 -35.78 -22.80
CA GLU A 249 -19.53 -36.58 -22.76
C GLU A 249 -19.82 -38.06 -23.06
N ARG A 250 -20.91 -38.61 -22.52
CA ARG A 250 -21.32 -39.98 -22.84
C ARG A 250 -21.69 -40.15 -24.32
N LEU A 251 -22.42 -39.21 -24.91
CA LEU A 251 -22.74 -39.25 -26.35
C LEU A 251 -21.47 -39.19 -27.20
N ARG A 252 -20.48 -38.35 -26.80
CA ARG A 252 -19.17 -38.24 -27.43
C ARG A 252 -18.34 -39.54 -27.33
N THR A 253 -18.32 -40.18 -26.17
CA THR A 253 -17.54 -41.41 -25.90
C THR A 253 -18.19 -42.66 -26.49
N LYS A 254 -19.53 -42.73 -26.57
CA LYS A 254 -20.25 -43.84 -27.23
C LYS A 254 -20.37 -43.71 -28.75
N ALA A 255 -19.89 -42.62 -29.33
CA ALA A 255 -19.81 -42.49 -30.78
C ALA A 255 -18.57 -43.24 -31.31
N GLU A 256 -18.80 -44.40 -31.95
CA GLU A 256 -17.77 -45.17 -32.64
C GLU A 256 -17.29 -44.44 -33.91
N TYR A 257 -16.40 -43.47 -33.74
CA TYR A 257 -15.83 -42.70 -34.84
C TYR A 257 -14.49 -43.29 -35.29
N TYR A 258 -14.41 -43.68 -36.55
CA TYR A 258 -13.20 -44.17 -37.19
C TYR A 258 -12.48 -42.99 -37.86
N LYS A 259 -11.30 -42.63 -37.33
CA LYS A 259 -10.44 -41.60 -37.96
C LYS A 259 -10.04 -42.08 -39.36
N PRO A 260 -10.03 -41.21 -40.39
CA PRO A 260 -9.55 -41.58 -41.73
C PRO A 260 -8.17 -42.24 -41.67
N GLY A 261 -8.08 -43.51 -42.09
CA GLY A 261 -6.86 -44.32 -42.04
C GLY A 261 -6.67 -45.19 -40.77
N SER A 262 -7.58 -45.15 -39.80
CA SER A 262 -7.53 -46.00 -38.59
C SER A 262 -8.72 -46.96 -38.52
N GLN A 263 -8.44 -48.23 -38.18
CA GLN A 263 -9.46 -49.25 -37.89
C GLN A 263 -9.87 -49.30 -36.40
N VAL A 264 -9.29 -48.42 -35.56
CA VAL A 264 -9.60 -48.35 -34.12
C VAL A 264 -10.67 -47.27 -33.87
N PRO A 265 -11.84 -47.61 -33.30
CA PRO A 265 -12.85 -46.62 -32.95
C PRO A 265 -12.30 -45.70 -31.86
N THR A 266 -12.44 -44.39 -32.08
CA THR A 266 -12.05 -43.33 -31.14
C THR A 266 -13.27 -42.47 -30.81
N ALA A 267 -13.30 -41.84 -29.64
CA ALA A 267 -14.31 -40.82 -29.34
C ALA A 267 -14.23 -39.66 -30.36
N LEU A 268 -15.36 -38.97 -30.58
CA LEU A 268 -15.43 -37.85 -31.53
C LEU A 268 -14.44 -36.71 -31.18
N PRO A 269 -13.84 -36.04 -32.18
CA PRO A 269 -13.09 -34.79 -31.98
C PRO A 269 -13.94 -33.70 -31.32
N GLU A 270 -13.33 -32.67 -30.74
CA GLU A 270 -14.08 -31.56 -30.09
C GLU A 270 -14.84 -30.71 -31.11
N ASP A 271 -14.28 -30.60 -32.31
CA ASP A 271 -14.88 -29.95 -33.47
C ASP A 271 -15.39 -30.95 -34.51
N PHE A 272 -16.16 -31.95 -34.06
CA PHE A 272 -16.93 -32.80 -34.96
C PHE A 272 -18.05 -32.03 -35.69
N THR A 273 -18.36 -32.43 -36.92
CA THR A 273 -19.56 -32.01 -37.65
C THR A 273 -20.66 -33.08 -37.58
N PRO A 274 -21.95 -32.75 -37.79
CA PRO A 274 -23.04 -33.73 -37.74
C PRO A 274 -22.86 -34.95 -38.66
N ASP A 275 -22.15 -34.79 -39.78
CA ASP A 275 -21.83 -35.87 -40.73
C ASP A 275 -20.84 -36.91 -40.18
N MET A 276 -20.00 -36.51 -39.21
CA MET A 276 -19.04 -37.40 -38.55
C MET A 276 -19.70 -38.28 -37.47
N VAL A 277 -20.97 -38.01 -37.12
CA VAL A 277 -21.69 -38.68 -36.03
C VAL A 277 -22.31 -40.00 -36.51
N PRO A 278 -21.95 -41.15 -35.91
CA PRO A 278 -22.55 -42.43 -36.24
C PRO A 278 -24.06 -42.46 -36.02
N LYS A 279 -24.80 -43.22 -36.86
CA LYS A 279 -26.26 -43.37 -36.76
C LYS A 279 -26.72 -43.81 -35.37
N THR A 280 -26.00 -44.76 -34.76
CA THR A 280 -26.24 -45.27 -33.39
C THR A 280 -26.14 -44.18 -32.32
N ALA A 281 -25.19 -43.25 -32.46
CA ALA A 281 -25.04 -42.10 -31.55
C ALA A 281 -26.16 -41.08 -31.77
N ARG A 282 -26.56 -40.83 -33.03
CA ARG A 282 -27.68 -39.96 -33.39
C ARG A 282 -29.01 -40.48 -32.84
N GLU A 283 -29.29 -41.77 -33.00
CA GLU A 283 -30.45 -42.46 -32.39
C GLU A 283 -30.42 -42.41 -30.87
N THR A 284 -29.25 -42.61 -30.24
CA THR A 284 -29.08 -42.49 -28.79
C THR A 284 -29.35 -41.06 -28.31
N CYS A 285 -28.98 -40.04 -29.10
CA CYS A 285 -29.27 -38.64 -28.83
C CYS A 285 -30.77 -38.32 -28.95
N LEU A 286 -31.43 -38.76 -30.04
CA LEU A 286 -32.88 -38.65 -30.21
C LEU A 286 -33.64 -39.33 -29.05
N ASN A 287 -33.18 -40.49 -28.58
CA ASN A 287 -33.75 -41.19 -27.43
C ASN A 287 -33.66 -40.40 -26.12
N TRP A 288 -32.69 -39.50 -25.95
CA TRP A 288 -32.69 -38.54 -24.84
C TRP A 288 -33.76 -37.46 -25.03
N PHE A 289 -33.82 -36.84 -26.22
CA PHE A 289 -34.83 -35.81 -26.51
C PHE A 289 -36.27 -36.33 -26.43
N PHE A 290 -36.57 -37.55 -26.88
CA PHE A 290 -37.90 -38.16 -26.69
C PHE A 290 -38.24 -38.39 -25.21
N LYS A 291 -37.28 -38.78 -24.38
CA LYS A 291 -37.49 -38.91 -22.92
C LYS A 291 -37.76 -37.56 -22.26
N ILE A 292 -37.08 -36.50 -22.70
CA ILE A 292 -37.31 -35.13 -22.20
C ILE A 292 -38.69 -34.64 -22.65
N ALA A 293 -39.05 -34.83 -23.92
CA ALA A 293 -40.37 -34.48 -24.45
C ALA A 293 -41.53 -35.18 -23.71
N SER A 294 -41.30 -36.40 -23.19
CA SER A 294 -42.29 -37.14 -22.39
C SER A 294 -42.54 -36.58 -20.97
N ILE A 295 -41.73 -35.62 -20.50
CA ILE A 295 -41.95 -34.94 -19.22
C ILE A 295 -43.20 -34.06 -19.32
N ARG A 296 -44.20 -34.33 -18.47
CA ARG A 296 -45.49 -33.63 -18.46
C ARG A 296 -45.41 -32.19 -17.93
N GLU A 297 -44.55 -31.95 -16.93
CA GLU A 297 -44.40 -30.64 -16.30
C GLU A 297 -43.52 -29.71 -17.16
N LEU A 298 -44.03 -28.52 -17.48
CA LEU A 298 -43.37 -27.58 -18.41
C LEU A 298 -41.99 -27.14 -17.91
N VAL A 299 -41.90 -26.68 -16.65
CA VAL A 299 -40.66 -26.11 -16.10
C VAL A 299 -39.51 -27.13 -16.06
N PRO A 300 -39.67 -28.36 -15.50
CA PRO A 300 -38.62 -29.38 -15.55
C PRO A 300 -38.21 -29.77 -16.97
N ARG A 301 -39.18 -29.87 -17.90
CA ARG A 301 -38.91 -30.19 -19.30
C ARG A 301 -38.01 -29.14 -19.95
N LEU A 302 -38.36 -27.87 -19.83
CA LEU A 302 -37.59 -26.76 -20.41
C LEU A 302 -36.18 -26.70 -19.83
N TYR A 303 -36.02 -26.80 -18.51
CA TYR A 303 -34.70 -26.74 -17.88
C TYR A 303 -33.77 -27.89 -18.27
N ILE A 304 -34.29 -29.10 -18.44
CA ILE A 304 -33.47 -30.24 -18.90
C ILE A 304 -33.17 -30.16 -20.40
N GLU A 305 -34.12 -29.70 -21.22
CA GLU A 305 -33.87 -29.44 -22.65
C GLU A 305 -32.79 -28.36 -22.84
N MET A 306 -32.84 -27.29 -22.04
CA MET A 306 -31.82 -26.23 -22.00
C MET A 306 -30.44 -26.76 -21.57
N ALA A 307 -30.37 -27.57 -20.50
CA ALA A 307 -29.12 -28.20 -20.05
C ALA A 307 -28.49 -29.10 -21.11
N LEU A 308 -29.29 -29.63 -22.04
CA LEU A 308 -28.87 -30.53 -23.12
C LEU A 308 -28.75 -29.84 -24.48
N LEU A 309 -28.80 -28.51 -24.55
CA LEU A 309 -28.67 -27.75 -25.80
C LEU A 309 -27.42 -28.12 -26.61
N LYS A 310 -26.27 -28.33 -25.94
CA LYS A 310 -25.02 -28.76 -26.61
C LYS A 310 -25.14 -30.13 -27.30
N SER A 311 -26.12 -30.95 -26.93
CA SER A 311 -26.36 -32.26 -27.54
C SER A 311 -27.10 -32.17 -28.89
N TYR A 312 -27.72 -31.05 -29.25
CA TYR A 312 -28.32 -30.89 -30.59
C TYR A 312 -27.31 -31.05 -31.73
N TYR A 313 -26.02 -30.77 -31.49
CA TYR A 313 -24.93 -30.98 -32.46
C TYR A 313 -24.77 -32.43 -32.94
N PHE A 314 -25.25 -33.43 -32.19
CA PHE A 314 -25.24 -34.83 -32.66
C PHE A 314 -26.32 -35.12 -33.71
N LEU A 315 -27.28 -34.20 -33.89
CA LEU A 315 -28.41 -34.33 -34.82
C LEU A 315 -28.14 -33.55 -36.12
N SER A 316 -28.01 -32.23 -36.02
CA SER A 316 -27.82 -31.30 -37.13
C SER A 316 -27.13 -30.01 -36.68
N SER A 317 -26.66 -29.20 -37.64
CA SER A 317 -26.20 -27.82 -37.41
C SER A 317 -27.36 -26.80 -37.35
N THR A 318 -28.53 -27.13 -37.90
CA THR A 318 -29.73 -26.27 -37.95
C THR A 318 -30.62 -26.37 -36.72
N ASP A 319 -30.71 -27.57 -36.12
CA ASP A 319 -31.71 -27.87 -35.08
C ASP A 319 -31.48 -27.07 -33.79
N CYS A 320 -30.26 -26.58 -33.55
CA CYS A 320 -29.95 -25.80 -32.35
C CYS A 320 -30.50 -24.36 -32.40
N PRO A 321 -30.26 -23.53 -33.44
CA PRO A 321 -30.98 -22.26 -33.62
C PRO A 321 -32.51 -22.37 -33.56
N ASP A 322 -33.07 -23.41 -34.20
CA ASP A 322 -34.51 -23.67 -34.17
C ASP A 322 -34.98 -24.03 -32.76
N ALA A 323 -34.22 -24.86 -32.03
CA ALA A 323 -34.50 -25.18 -30.63
C ALA A 323 -34.40 -23.96 -29.71
N LEU A 324 -33.42 -23.06 -29.89
CA LEU A 324 -33.30 -21.83 -29.12
C LEU A 324 -34.53 -20.94 -29.30
N THR A 325 -34.94 -20.71 -30.56
CA THR A 325 -36.13 -19.92 -30.90
C THR A 325 -37.41 -20.55 -30.35
N LYS A 326 -37.58 -21.86 -30.54
CA LYS A 326 -38.69 -22.65 -29.99
C LYS A 326 -38.76 -22.57 -28.45
N ILE A 327 -37.62 -22.70 -27.76
CA ILE A 327 -37.58 -22.62 -26.29
C ILE A 327 -37.90 -21.20 -25.81
N THR A 328 -37.39 -20.15 -26.47
CA THR A 328 -37.77 -18.76 -26.17
C THR A 328 -39.29 -18.55 -26.23
N GLU A 329 -39.95 -19.06 -27.27
CA GLU A 329 -41.40 -18.97 -27.37
C GLU A 329 -42.13 -19.85 -26.34
N MET A 330 -41.63 -21.05 -26.03
CA MET A 330 -42.22 -21.91 -24.97
C MET A 330 -42.12 -21.31 -23.56
N ILE A 331 -41.11 -20.48 -23.25
CA ILE A 331 -40.98 -19.86 -21.92
C ILE A 331 -42.12 -18.86 -21.63
N HIS A 332 -42.85 -18.35 -22.63
CA HIS A 332 -44.09 -17.58 -22.39
C HIS A 332 -45.18 -18.38 -21.65
N GLY A 333 -45.15 -19.71 -21.72
CA GLY A 333 -46.07 -20.57 -20.97
C GLY A 333 -45.84 -20.58 -19.45
N ILE A 334 -44.78 -19.94 -18.94
CA ILE A 334 -44.51 -19.83 -17.51
C ILE A 334 -45.24 -18.60 -16.95
N GLY A 335 -46.34 -18.84 -16.22
CA GLY A 335 -47.19 -17.77 -15.66
C GLY A 335 -46.57 -16.96 -14.51
N ASN A 336 -45.54 -17.46 -13.83
CA ASN A 336 -44.85 -16.70 -12.78
C ASN A 336 -43.70 -15.88 -13.40
N PRO A 337 -43.75 -14.52 -13.37
CA PRO A 337 -42.77 -13.68 -14.04
C PRO A 337 -41.33 -13.84 -13.52
N LEU A 338 -41.15 -14.17 -12.23
CA LEU A 338 -39.83 -14.40 -11.64
C LEU A 338 -39.23 -15.71 -12.17
N VAL A 339 -40.00 -16.80 -12.17
CA VAL A 339 -39.56 -18.09 -12.74
C VAL A 339 -39.25 -17.93 -14.24
N ALA A 340 -40.07 -17.14 -14.95
CA ALA A 340 -39.94 -16.91 -16.38
C ALA A 340 -38.71 -16.06 -16.76
N VAL A 341 -38.28 -15.08 -15.95
CA VAL A 341 -37.04 -14.32 -16.23
C VAL A 341 -35.79 -15.15 -15.97
N TYR A 342 -35.79 -15.97 -14.92
CA TYR A 342 -34.66 -16.85 -14.61
C TYR A 342 -34.53 -18.00 -15.61
N ALA A 343 -35.64 -18.53 -16.14
CA ALA A 343 -35.62 -19.47 -17.27
C ALA A 343 -34.98 -18.84 -18.52
N ARG A 344 -35.29 -17.58 -18.85
CA ARG A 344 -34.64 -16.83 -19.94
C ARG A 344 -33.15 -16.59 -19.68
N CYS A 345 -32.76 -16.28 -18.43
CA CYS A 345 -31.36 -16.15 -18.05
C CYS A 345 -30.59 -17.47 -18.28
N TYR A 346 -31.16 -18.61 -17.88
CA TYR A 346 -30.56 -19.91 -18.15
C TYR A 346 -30.49 -20.22 -19.66
N LEU A 347 -31.51 -19.88 -20.45
CA LEU A 347 -31.47 -20.03 -21.91
C LEU A 347 -30.36 -19.19 -22.55
N CYS A 348 -30.21 -17.92 -22.16
CA CYS A 348 -29.13 -17.06 -22.64
C CYS A 348 -27.76 -17.65 -22.27
N ARG A 349 -27.60 -18.15 -21.03
CA ARG A 349 -26.36 -18.76 -20.52
C ARG A 349 -26.01 -20.07 -21.24
N ALA A 350 -26.95 -20.99 -21.33
CA ALA A 350 -26.77 -22.29 -21.99
C ALA A 350 -26.58 -22.11 -23.51
N GLY A 351 -27.35 -21.22 -24.14
CA GLY A 351 -27.18 -20.84 -25.54
C GLY A 351 -25.81 -20.23 -25.83
N MET A 352 -25.26 -19.40 -24.95
CA MET A 352 -23.90 -18.83 -25.11
C MET A 352 -22.78 -19.89 -25.15
N ASN A 353 -22.92 -20.98 -24.40
CA ASN A 353 -22.00 -22.12 -24.45
C ASN A 353 -22.08 -22.90 -25.78
N VAL A 354 -23.11 -22.63 -26.59
CA VAL A 354 -23.40 -23.26 -27.87
C VAL A 354 -23.27 -22.25 -29.04
N ALA A 355 -23.30 -20.94 -28.79
CA ALA A 355 -23.09 -19.88 -29.76
C ALA A 355 -21.63 -19.77 -30.29
N THR A 356 -20.75 -20.71 -29.96
CA THR A 356 -19.39 -20.80 -30.55
C THR A 356 -19.39 -21.37 -31.97
N LYS A 357 -20.47 -22.04 -32.41
CA LYS A 357 -20.62 -22.56 -33.79
C LYS A 357 -21.86 -22.05 -34.54
N CYS A 358 -22.83 -21.46 -33.84
CA CYS A 358 -24.02 -20.84 -34.43
C CYS A 358 -23.96 -19.31 -34.29
N ILE A 359 -24.15 -18.59 -35.40
CA ILE A 359 -23.99 -17.13 -35.50
C ILE A 359 -25.27 -16.38 -35.08
N ASP A 360 -26.41 -17.07 -34.98
CA ASP A 360 -27.69 -16.42 -34.70
C ASP A 360 -27.82 -15.93 -33.24
N THR A 361 -27.68 -14.62 -33.06
CA THR A 361 -27.84 -13.92 -31.78
C THR A 361 -29.23 -13.33 -31.59
N ASN A 362 -30.16 -13.48 -32.55
CA ASN A 362 -31.48 -12.85 -32.49
C ASN A 362 -32.31 -13.35 -31.30
N TYR A 363 -32.13 -14.62 -30.90
CA TYR A 363 -32.80 -15.20 -29.74
C TYR A 363 -32.49 -14.42 -28.43
N LEU A 364 -31.28 -13.86 -28.27
CA LEU A 364 -30.91 -13.08 -27.09
C LEU A 364 -31.78 -11.83 -26.95
N ARG A 365 -31.90 -11.06 -28.03
CA ARG A 365 -32.77 -9.88 -28.09
C ARG A 365 -34.24 -10.25 -27.92
N ARG A 366 -34.70 -11.32 -28.60
CA ARG A 366 -36.07 -11.81 -28.47
C ARG A 366 -36.40 -12.15 -27.02
N ASN A 367 -35.52 -12.85 -26.28
CA ASN A 367 -35.75 -13.13 -24.86
C ASN A 367 -35.98 -11.87 -24.01
N PHE A 368 -35.25 -10.78 -24.25
CA PHE A 368 -35.49 -9.51 -23.56
C PHE A 368 -36.78 -8.82 -24.01
N GLU A 369 -37.09 -8.82 -25.31
CA GLU A 369 -38.35 -8.27 -25.83
C GLU A 369 -39.58 -9.03 -25.31
N CYS A 370 -39.51 -10.36 -25.23
CA CYS A 370 -40.49 -11.23 -24.57
C CYS A 370 -40.66 -10.92 -23.08
N PHE A 371 -39.58 -10.55 -22.37
CA PHE A 371 -39.67 -10.09 -20.99
C PHE A 371 -40.43 -8.75 -20.92
N LEU A 372 -40.11 -7.79 -21.81
CA LEU A 372 -40.82 -6.51 -21.89
C LEU A 372 -42.32 -6.69 -22.19
N GLU A 373 -42.70 -7.61 -23.09
CA GLU A 373 -44.10 -7.97 -23.37
C GLU A 373 -44.83 -8.43 -22.09
N SER A 374 -44.15 -9.17 -21.21
CA SER A 374 -44.70 -9.64 -19.91
C SER A 374 -44.53 -8.66 -18.73
N TYR A 375 -43.87 -7.51 -18.93
CA TYR A 375 -43.38 -6.64 -17.85
C TYR A 375 -44.47 -6.15 -16.89
N GLN A 376 -45.63 -5.79 -17.43
CA GLN A 376 -46.77 -5.28 -16.64
C GLN A 376 -47.31 -6.32 -15.65
N HIS A 377 -47.08 -7.62 -15.88
CA HIS A 377 -47.52 -8.67 -14.96
C HIS A 377 -46.79 -8.63 -13.60
N ILE A 378 -45.56 -8.08 -13.55
CA ILE A 378 -44.78 -7.89 -12.30
C ILE A 378 -45.54 -6.99 -11.32
N PHE A 379 -46.33 -6.03 -11.82
CA PHE A 379 -47.08 -5.07 -11.02
C PHE A 379 -48.58 -5.40 -10.91
N SER A 380 -49.00 -6.59 -11.36
CA SER A 380 -50.39 -7.04 -11.34
C SER A 380 -50.91 -7.24 -9.91
N GLN A 381 -52.23 -7.09 -9.73
CA GLN A 381 -52.85 -7.16 -8.40
C GLN A 381 -52.59 -8.50 -7.69
N GLY A 382 -52.67 -9.63 -8.41
CA GLY A 382 -52.41 -10.95 -7.82
C GLY A 382 -50.98 -11.13 -7.30
N VAL A 383 -49.99 -10.43 -7.89
CA VAL A 383 -48.62 -10.40 -7.36
C VAL A 383 -48.55 -9.51 -6.11
N LYS A 384 -49.20 -8.34 -6.11
CA LYS A 384 -49.29 -7.48 -4.91
C LYS A 384 -49.92 -8.22 -3.73
N ASP A 385 -51.00 -8.98 -3.97
CA ASP A 385 -51.67 -9.79 -2.94
C ASP A 385 -50.75 -10.89 -2.36
N GLN A 386 -49.92 -11.53 -3.20
CA GLN A 386 -48.88 -12.48 -2.75
C GLN A 386 -47.77 -11.81 -1.93
N LEU A 387 -47.31 -10.62 -2.36
CA LEU A 387 -46.29 -9.85 -1.64
C LEU A 387 -46.79 -9.42 -0.24
N HIS A 388 -48.07 -9.04 -0.12
CA HIS A 388 -48.69 -8.77 1.17
C HIS A 388 -48.72 -9.99 2.09
N GLN A 389 -49.03 -11.19 1.56
CA GLN A 389 -48.99 -12.44 2.33
C GLN A 389 -47.57 -12.79 2.82
N GLN A 390 -46.55 -12.54 1.99
CA GLN A 390 -45.13 -12.78 2.30
C GLN A 390 -44.43 -11.59 2.97
N LYS A 391 -45.15 -10.51 3.34
CA LYS A 391 -44.61 -9.28 3.96
C LYS A 391 -43.45 -8.63 3.19
N MET A 392 -43.41 -8.78 1.87
CA MET A 392 -42.37 -8.23 1.00
C MET A 392 -42.82 -6.89 0.38
N THR A 393 -41.91 -5.92 0.29
CA THR A 393 -42.16 -4.65 -0.39
C THR A 393 -41.92 -4.77 -1.90
N VAL A 394 -42.64 -3.98 -2.71
CA VAL A 394 -42.50 -3.98 -4.18
C VAL A 394 -41.06 -3.64 -4.63
N PRO A 395 -40.33 -2.67 -4.02
CA PRO A 395 -38.93 -2.44 -4.34
C PRO A 395 -38.05 -3.67 -4.12
N MET A 396 -38.20 -4.36 -2.97
CA MET A 396 -37.42 -5.57 -2.67
C MET A 396 -37.70 -6.66 -3.70
N TYR A 397 -38.97 -6.91 -4.03
CA TYR A 397 -39.38 -7.87 -5.06
C TYR A 397 -38.76 -7.56 -6.43
N VAL A 398 -38.81 -6.30 -6.84
CA VAL A 398 -38.24 -5.81 -8.11
C VAL A 398 -36.71 -6.07 -8.17
N THR A 399 -35.98 -5.94 -7.06
CA THR A 399 -34.53 -6.25 -7.03
C THR A 399 -34.18 -7.73 -7.20
N LEU A 400 -35.15 -8.66 -7.10
CA LEU A 400 -34.93 -10.09 -7.37
C LEU A 400 -34.74 -10.37 -8.86
N TYR A 401 -35.23 -9.48 -9.74
CA TYR A 401 -35.12 -9.61 -11.19
C TYR A 401 -33.74 -9.15 -11.70
N THR A 402 -33.09 -8.22 -10.99
CA THR A 402 -31.82 -7.59 -11.40
C THR A 402 -30.74 -8.59 -11.80
N PRO A 403 -30.42 -9.67 -11.04
CA PRO A 403 -29.34 -10.59 -11.41
C PRO A 403 -29.58 -11.33 -12.73
N ALA A 404 -30.83 -11.69 -13.02
CA ALA A 404 -31.20 -12.34 -14.28
C ALA A 404 -31.16 -11.36 -15.45
N LEU A 405 -31.74 -10.16 -15.26
CA LEU A 405 -31.83 -9.14 -16.29
C LEU A 405 -30.46 -8.54 -16.65
N ASP A 406 -29.60 -8.30 -15.65
CA ASP A 406 -28.24 -7.78 -15.88
C ASP A 406 -27.43 -8.75 -16.75
N TYR A 407 -27.51 -10.06 -16.48
CA TYR A 407 -26.82 -11.06 -17.29
C TYR A 407 -27.39 -11.17 -18.71
N ILE A 408 -28.72 -11.13 -18.86
CA ILE A 408 -29.37 -11.09 -20.19
C ILE A 408 -28.89 -9.85 -20.97
N MET A 409 -28.85 -8.68 -20.33
CA MET A 409 -28.43 -7.43 -20.97
C MET A 409 -26.93 -7.39 -21.29
N GLU A 410 -26.06 -7.85 -20.39
CA GLU A 410 -24.63 -7.99 -20.63
C GLU A 410 -24.34 -8.93 -21.83
N VAL A 411 -25.05 -10.06 -21.93
CA VAL A 411 -24.93 -10.96 -23.08
C VAL A 411 -25.46 -10.32 -24.37
N ILE A 412 -26.52 -9.50 -24.31
CA ILE A 412 -27.01 -8.73 -25.48
C ILE A 412 -26.00 -7.68 -25.92
N THR A 413 -25.37 -6.93 -25.00
CA THR A 413 -24.44 -5.84 -25.34
C THR A 413 -23.10 -6.31 -25.87
N LEU A 414 -22.70 -7.57 -25.62
CA LEU A 414 -21.55 -8.21 -26.28
C LEU A 414 -21.71 -8.34 -27.81
N TYR A 415 -22.93 -8.41 -28.34
CA TYR A 415 -23.20 -8.62 -29.77
C TYR A 415 -24.04 -7.51 -30.42
N SER A 416 -24.36 -6.44 -29.70
CA SER A 416 -25.22 -5.36 -30.16
C SER A 416 -24.43 -4.12 -30.58
N LEU A 417 -24.85 -3.48 -31.67
CA LEU A 417 -24.37 -2.16 -32.10
C LEU A 417 -25.09 -1.03 -31.36
N ASP A 418 -24.48 0.15 -31.30
CA ASP A 418 -24.93 1.36 -30.58
C ASP A 418 -26.38 1.81 -30.91
N THR A 419 -26.87 1.45 -32.11
CA THR A 419 -28.25 1.70 -32.54
C THR A 419 -29.29 0.93 -31.72
N ALA A 420 -28.92 -0.22 -31.15
CA ALA A 420 -29.78 -1.02 -30.28
C ALA A 420 -30.18 -0.27 -29.01
N LEU A 421 -29.29 0.55 -28.42
CA LEU A 421 -29.62 1.35 -27.24
C LEU A 421 -30.75 2.36 -27.54
N THR A 422 -30.76 2.96 -28.73
CA THR A 422 -31.81 3.90 -29.13
C THR A 422 -33.17 3.21 -29.25
N ASP A 423 -33.22 2.04 -29.88
CA ASP A 423 -34.45 1.26 -30.01
C ASP A 423 -34.96 0.78 -28.64
N LEU A 424 -34.08 0.22 -27.80
CA LEU A 424 -34.43 -0.20 -26.44
C LEU A 424 -34.99 0.96 -25.61
N LEU A 425 -34.33 2.13 -25.60
CA LEU A 425 -34.86 3.32 -24.90
C LEU A 425 -36.21 3.80 -25.48
N SER A 426 -36.42 3.67 -26.79
CA SER A 426 -37.72 3.99 -27.40
C SER A 426 -38.84 3.01 -26.99
N LYS A 427 -38.49 1.73 -26.78
CA LYS A 427 -39.38 0.70 -26.25
C LYS A 427 -39.67 0.93 -24.76
N CYS A 428 -38.67 1.30 -23.95
CA CYS A 428 -38.84 1.62 -22.53
C CYS A 428 -39.90 2.71 -22.29
N LYS A 429 -39.92 3.76 -23.12
CA LYS A 429 -40.90 4.86 -23.04
C LYS A 429 -42.37 4.42 -23.18
N LYS A 430 -42.65 3.20 -23.65
CA LYS A 430 -44.02 2.66 -23.81
C LYS A 430 -44.57 2.02 -22.53
N TYR A 431 -43.73 1.75 -21.53
CA TYR A 431 -44.12 1.07 -20.30
C TYR A 431 -44.11 2.05 -19.12
N SER A 432 -45.18 2.04 -18.33
CA SER A 432 -45.15 2.54 -16.95
C SER A 432 -44.18 1.71 -16.09
N ASN A 433 -43.77 2.23 -14.94
CA ASN A 433 -42.88 1.55 -13.99
C ASN A 433 -41.49 1.25 -14.57
N SER A 434 -40.90 2.17 -15.35
CA SER A 434 -39.69 1.88 -16.14
C SER A 434 -38.37 1.77 -15.35
N SER A 435 -38.40 1.97 -14.02
CA SER A 435 -37.23 2.02 -13.14
C SER A 435 -36.34 0.77 -13.20
N LEU A 436 -36.91 -0.45 -13.15
CA LEU A 436 -36.13 -1.70 -13.28
C LEU A 436 -35.43 -1.77 -14.63
N ILE A 437 -36.15 -1.49 -15.72
CA ILE A 437 -35.63 -1.59 -17.09
C ILE A 437 -34.50 -0.56 -17.30
N LEU A 438 -34.68 0.67 -16.81
CA LEU A 438 -33.65 1.70 -16.85
C LEU A 438 -32.40 1.28 -16.08
N ASN A 439 -32.54 0.75 -14.87
CA ASN A 439 -31.39 0.28 -14.08
C ASN A 439 -30.64 -0.86 -14.78
N THR A 440 -31.35 -1.81 -15.39
CA THR A 440 -30.73 -2.91 -16.14
C THR A 440 -29.99 -2.40 -17.38
N ILE A 441 -30.57 -1.45 -18.12
CA ILE A 441 -29.90 -0.83 -19.28
C ILE A 441 -28.64 -0.08 -18.85
N MET A 442 -28.70 0.69 -17.76
CA MET A 442 -27.54 1.40 -17.22
C MET A 442 -26.46 0.43 -16.69
N SER A 443 -26.85 -0.71 -16.12
CA SER A 443 -25.90 -1.71 -15.61
C SER A 443 -25.29 -2.60 -16.70
N GLY A 444 -25.98 -2.80 -17.83
CA GLY A 444 -25.59 -3.72 -18.89
C GLY A 444 -24.87 -3.10 -20.10
N PHE A 445 -25.04 -1.80 -20.37
CA PHE A 445 -24.34 -1.10 -21.46
C PHE A 445 -23.00 -0.51 -21.01
N LYS A 446 -22.06 -0.34 -21.96
CA LYS A 446 -20.79 0.35 -21.67
C LYS A 446 -21.07 1.79 -21.21
N PRO A 447 -20.43 2.29 -20.12
CA PRO A 447 -20.66 3.62 -19.58
C PRO A 447 -20.60 4.77 -20.60
N ALA A 448 -19.73 4.67 -21.62
CA ALA A 448 -19.62 5.69 -22.67
C ALA A 448 -20.94 5.99 -23.39
N TYR A 449 -21.75 4.98 -23.71
CA TYR A 449 -23.03 5.15 -24.41
C TYR A 449 -24.12 5.75 -23.52
N ILE A 450 -24.03 5.49 -22.22
CA ILE A 450 -24.95 6.02 -21.21
C ILE A 450 -24.65 7.50 -20.99
N SER A 451 -23.36 7.85 -20.84
CA SER A 451 -22.90 9.21 -20.58
C SER A 451 -23.09 10.16 -21.76
N GLU A 452 -23.01 9.70 -23.01
CA GLU A 452 -23.38 10.50 -24.19
C GLU A 452 -24.86 10.96 -24.14
N ARG A 453 -25.72 10.15 -23.50
CA ARG A 453 -27.17 10.34 -23.44
C ARG A 453 -27.66 10.65 -22.02
N CYS A 454 -26.78 11.14 -21.15
CA CYS A 454 -27.06 11.34 -19.72
C CYS A 454 -28.32 12.18 -19.47
N LEU A 455 -28.55 13.24 -20.26
CA LEU A 455 -29.77 14.07 -20.18
C LEU A 455 -31.05 13.29 -20.52
N GLN A 456 -30.99 12.36 -21.47
CA GLN A 456 -32.12 11.47 -21.78
C GLN A 456 -32.43 10.55 -20.60
N PHE A 457 -31.42 9.95 -19.99
CA PHE A 457 -31.61 9.14 -18.78
C PHE A 457 -32.18 9.95 -17.62
N LEU A 458 -31.67 11.17 -17.35
CA LEU A 458 -32.17 12.03 -16.28
C LEU A 458 -33.64 12.44 -16.48
N SER A 459 -34.05 12.76 -17.71
CA SER A 459 -35.46 13.06 -18.01
C SER A 459 -36.38 11.85 -17.85
N MET A 460 -35.91 10.64 -18.15
CA MET A 460 -36.68 9.40 -17.92
C MET A 460 -36.72 9.02 -16.43
N ILE A 461 -35.63 9.22 -15.68
CA ILE A 461 -35.57 8.99 -14.23
C ILE A 461 -36.51 9.95 -13.50
N GLY A 462 -36.53 11.24 -13.86
CA GLY A 462 -37.45 12.22 -13.28
C GLY A 462 -38.93 12.02 -13.64
N GLN A 463 -39.23 11.12 -14.59
CA GLN A 463 -40.59 10.70 -14.96
C GLN A 463 -41.02 9.38 -14.29
N CYS A 464 -40.12 8.70 -13.57
CA CYS A 464 -40.43 7.47 -12.85
C CYS A 464 -41.05 7.82 -11.48
N THR A 465 -42.34 7.56 -11.32
CA THR A 465 -43.13 7.85 -10.10
C THR A 465 -43.37 6.61 -9.23
N ASP A 466 -42.58 5.56 -9.43
CA ASP A 466 -43.09 4.20 -9.39
C ASP A 466 -42.51 3.37 -8.21
N ASP A 467 -43.31 2.46 -7.63
CA ASP A 467 -42.98 1.58 -6.48
C ASP A 467 -41.83 0.58 -6.71
N GLY A 468 -41.00 0.77 -7.74
CA GLY A 468 -39.92 -0.14 -8.16
C GLY A 468 -38.57 0.17 -7.53
N ILE A 469 -37.53 0.34 -8.36
CA ILE A 469 -36.20 0.74 -7.88
C ILE A 469 -36.25 2.22 -7.46
N SER A 470 -35.69 2.54 -6.28
CA SER A 470 -35.71 3.91 -5.74
C SER A 470 -34.99 4.90 -6.63
N LEU A 471 -35.45 6.16 -6.62
CA LEU A 471 -34.83 7.29 -7.31
C LEU A 471 -33.34 7.39 -6.96
N ALA A 472 -33.00 7.20 -5.68
CA ALA A 472 -31.63 7.20 -5.19
C ALA A 472 -30.76 6.12 -5.88
N SER A 473 -31.24 4.88 -5.95
CA SER A 473 -30.51 3.81 -6.63
C SER A 473 -30.33 4.08 -8.13
N LEU A 474 -31.32 4.68 -8.81
CA LEU A 474 -31.19 5.05 -10.23
C LEU A 474 -30.15 6.15 -10.45
N LEU A 475 -30.20 7.21 -9.63
CA LEU A 475 -29.22 8.29 -9.67
C LEU A 475 -27.80 7.79 -9.33
N ARG A 476 -27.66 6.85 -8.39
CA ARG A 476 -26.38 6.22 -8.07
C ARG A 476 -25.83 5.41 -9.24
N THR A 477 -26.64 4.54 -9.87
CA THR A 477 -26.20 3.75 -11.04
C THR A 477 -25.77 4.66 -12.21
N LEU A 478 -26.53 5.73 -12.48
CA LEU A 478 -26.15 6.72 -13.50
C LEU A 478 -24.85 7.45 -13.14
N GLY A 479 -24.70 7.87 -11.88
CA GLY A 479 -23.49 8.53 -11.38
C GLY A 479 -22.26 7.64 -11.53
N LEU A 480 -22.37 6.34 -11.28
CA LEU A 480 -21.27 5.38 -11.44
C LEU A 480 -20.81 5.30 -12.91
N CYS A 481 -21.76 5.32 -13.85
CA CYS A 481 -21.45 5.38 -15.28
C CYS A 481 -20.74 6.69 -15.67
N VAL A 482 -21.25 7.82 -15.18
CA VAL A 482 -20.71 9.17 -15.42
C VAL A 482 -19.31 9.37 -14.83
N THR A 483 -19.02 8.75 -13.69
CA THR A 483 -17.70 8.77 -13.04
C THR A 483 -16.65 7.98 -13.84
N VAL A 484 -17.04 6.86 -14.45
CA VAL A 484 -16.16 6.06 -15.32
C VAL A 484 -15.93 6.74 -16.68
N CYS A 485 -16.99 7.28 -17.30
CA CYS A 485 -16.89 8.03 -18.55
C CYS A 485 -17.73 9.31 -18.46
N PRO A 486 -17.15 10.51 -18.59
CA PRO A 486 -17.91 11.74 -18.42
C PRO A 486 -18.83 12.05 -19.62
N PRO A 487 -19.96 12.74 -19.39
CA PRO A 487 -20.79 13.28 -20.47
C PRO A 487 -20.04 14.37 -21.28
N PRO A 488 -20.54 14.70 -22.50
CA PRO A 488 -20.02 15.76 -23.35
C PRO A 488 -19.91 17.10 -22.60
N ARG A 489 -18.84 17.87 -22.85
CA ARG A 489 -18.51 19.08 -22.07
C ARG A 489 -19.66 20.08 -21.97
N GLU A 490 -20.40 20.27 -23.05
CA GLU A 490 -21.55 21.18 -23.15
C GLU A 490 -22.75 20.75 -22.29
N GLN A 491 -22.94 19.44 -22.08
CA GLN A 491 -24.06 18.89 -21.31
C GLN A 491 -23.80 18.87 -19.80
N ARG A 492 -22.53 18.93 -19.36
CA ARG A 492 -22.13 18.81 -17.95
C ARG A 492 -22.91 19.71 -16.97
N PRO A 493 -23.02 21.04 -17.17
CA PRO A 493 -23.76 21.89 -16.23
C PRO A 493 -25.27 21.58 -16.22
N GLN A 494 -25.85 21.16 -17.36
CA GLN A 494 -27.26 20.76 -17.43
C GLN A 494 -27.50 19.45 -16.68
N VAL A 495 -26.59 18.47 -16.84
CA VAL A 495 -26.57 17.21 -16.08
C VAL A 495 -26.52 17.50 -14.59
N LEU A 496 -25.59 18.35 -14.14
CA LEU A 496 -25.43 18.69 -12.72
C LEU A 496 -26.70 19.34 -12.14
N ASN A 497 -27.26 20.33 -12.82
CA ASN A 497 -28.49 20.99 -12.36
C ASN A 497 -29.69 20.04 -12.27
N SER A 498 -29.87 19.15 -13.25
CA SER A 498 -30.93 18.12 -13.19
C SER A 498 -30.69 17.09 -12.08
N VAL A 499 -29.44 16.72 -11.80
CA VAL A 499 -29.10 15.81 -10.70
C VAL A 499 -29.38 16.47 -9.35
N ILE A 500 -28.97 17.72 -9.13
CA ILE A 500 -29.25 18.48 -7.90
C ILE A 500 -30.76 18.58 -7.65
N LEU A 501 -31.54 18.90 -8.69
CA LEU A 501 -33.00 18.94 -8.60
C LEU A 501 -33.59 17.57 -8.23
N ASN A 502 -33.11 16.48 -8.81
CA ASN A 502 -33.59 15.14 -8.47
C ASN A 502 -33.12 14.67 -7.07
N MET A 503 -31.93 15.08 -6.62
CA MET A 503 -31.43 14.75 -5.27
C MET A 503 -32.18 15.51 -4.17
N SER A 504 -32.65 16.74 -4.43
CA SER A 504 -33.42 17.51 -3.43
C SER A 504 -34.80 16.92 -3.13
N LEU A 505 -35.30 15.99 -3.97
CA LEU A 505 -36.51 15.21 -3.73
C LEU A 505 -36.30 14.05 -2.74
N LEU A 506 -35.05 13.71 -2.40
CA LEU A 506 -34.73 12.61 -1.47
C LEU A 506 -34.87 13.10 -0.02
N THR A 507 -35.84 12.53 0.71
CA THR A 507 -36.08 12.83 2.13
C THR A 507 -35.22 12.01 3.08
N GLU A 508 -34.84 10.79 2.68
CA GLU A 508 -34.05 9.87 3.51
C GLU A 508 -32.55 10.20 3.46
N PRO A 509 -31.87 10.40 4.62
CA PRO A 509 -30.48 10.84 4.65
C PRO A 509 -29.51 9.78 4.10
N ALA A 510 -29.79 8.49 4.34
CA ALA A 510 -28.99 7.38 3.84
C ALA A 510 -28.98 7.31 2.30
N ASP A 511 -30.16 7.45 1.69
CA ASP A 511 -30.34 7.45 0.25
C ASP A 511 -29.67 8.69 -0.38
N TYR A 512 -29.86 9.87 0.21
CA TYR A 512 -29.19 11.11 -0.22
C TYR A 512 -27.66 10.98 -0.16
N ALA A 513 -27.09 10.56 0.98
CA ALA A 513 -25.65 10.39 1.16
C ALA A 513 -25.06 9.37 0.17
N SER A 514 -25.76 8.27 -0.09
CA SER A 514 -25.33 7.27 -1.08
C SER A 514 -25.36 7.78 -2.53
N CYS A 515 -26.22 8.75 -2.87
CA CYS A 515 -26.18 9.42 -4.16
C CYS A 515 -25.02 10.41 -4.22
N PHE A 516 -24.89 11.22 -3.17
CA PHE A 516 -23.90 12.28 -3.04
C PHE A 516 -22.47 11.74 -3.17
N GLU A 517 -22.16 10.60 -2.52
CA GLU A 517 -20.86 9.90 -2.60
C GLU A 517 -20.35 9.73 -4.04
N VAL A 518 -21.24 9.45 -4.99
CA VAL A 518 -20.86 9.19 -6.39
C VAL A 518 -20.82 10.48 -7.21
N TRP A 519 -21.83 11.34 -7.05
CA TRP A 519 -21.93 12.58 -7.82
C TRP A 519 -20.87 13.62 -7.42
N ILE A 520 -20.45 13.65 -6.16
CA ILE A 520 -19.36 14.54 -5.70
C ILE A 520 -18.03 14.21 -6.39
N GLN A 521 -17.78 12.94 -6.73
CA GLN A 521 -16.59 12.54 -7.49
C GLN A 521 -16.60 13.12 -8.92
N PHE A 522 -17.76 13.10 -9.58
CA PHE A 522 -17.95 13.74 -10.89
C PHE A 522 -17.72 15.26 -10.81
N VAL A 523 -18.19 15.91 -9.73
CA VAL A 523 -18.04 17.36 -9.56
C VAL A 523 -16.60 17.76 -9.26
N ALA A 524 -15.96 17.11 -8.29
CA ALA A 524 -14.56 17.37 -7.90
C ALA A 524 -13.56 17.22 -9.07
N LYS A 525 -13.89 16.39 -10.06
CA LYS A 525 -13.05 16.08 -11.23
C LYS A 525 -13.18 17.03 -12.42
N TYR A 526 -14.36 17.66 -12.59
CA TYR A 526 -14.69 18.38 -13.83
C TYR A 526 -15.17 19.82 -13.65
N PHE A 527 -15.42 20.26 -12.41
CA PHE A 527 -15.99 21.57 -12.10
C PHE A 527 -15.10 22.33 -11.11
N SER A 528 -15.50 23.56 -10.78
CA SER A 528 -14.73 24.43 -9.90
C SER A 528 -14.92 24.09 -8.42
N ALA A 529 -13.95 24.47 -7.59
CA ALA A 529 -14.05 24.37 -6.12
C ALA A 529 -15.36 24.95 -5.57
N LYS A 530 -15.87 26.05 -6.14
CA LYS A 530 -17.14 26.68 -5.69
C LYS A 530 -18.36 25.77 -5.82
N GLU A 531 -18.37 24.86 -6.78
CA GLU A 531 -19.49 23.94 -7.01
C GLU A 531 -19.42 22.74 -6.06
N VAL A 532 -18.20 22.31 -5.70
CA VAL A 532 -17.96 21.36 -4.60
C VAL A 532 -18.40 21.96 -3.27
N ASP A 533 -18.03 23.21 -2.97
CA ASP A 533 -18.42 23.94 -1.76
C ASP A 533 -19.95 24.11 -1.65
N SER A 534 -20.62 24.50 -2.74
CA SER A 534 -22.10 24.59 -2.79
C SER A 534 -22.75 23.24 -2.46
N LEU A 535 -22.27 22.14 -3.03
CA LEU A 535 -22.81 20.81 -2.79
C LEU A 535 -22.54 20.30 -1.37
N LEU A 536 -21.37 20.58 -0.81
CA LEU A 536 -21.09 20.30 0.60
C LEU A 536 -22.01 21.12 1.52
N GLY A 537 -22.36 22.35 1.13
CA GLY A 537 -23.37 23.17 1.79
C GLY A 537 -24.78 22.54 1.73
N ASP A 538 -25.18 22.01 0.58
CA ASP A 538 -26.45 21.30 0.43
C ASP A 538 -26.49 20.03 1.30
N LEU A 539 -25.41 19.23 1.29
CA LEU A 539 -25.23 18.06 2.16
C LEU A 539 -25.34 18.44 3.64
N LEU A 540 -24.63 19.48 4.08
CA LEU A 540 -24.74 20.01 5.44
C LEU A 540 -26.20 20.36 5.76
N SER A 541 -26.91 21.04 4.85
CA SER A 541 -28.31 21.42 5.08
C SER A 541 -29.24 20.21 5.20
N HIS A 542 -29.04 19.14 4.42
CA HIS A 542 -29.84 17.91 4.50
C HIS A 542 -29.51 17.11 5.77
N MET A 543 -28.23 17.02 6.14
CA MET A 543 -27.81 16.35 7.38
C MET A 543 -28.33 17.06 8.64
N HIS A 544 -28.34 18.39 8.68
CA HIS A 544 -28.86 19.14 9.84
C HIS A 544 -30.39 19.17 9.94
N LYS A 545 -31.12 18.96 8.83
CA LYS A 545 -32.60 18.86 8.83
C LYS A 545 -33.11 17.50 9.29
N SER A 546 -32.28 16.46 9.23
CA SER A 546 -32.64 15.13 9.71
C SER A 546 -32.35 15.05 11.21
N GLU A 547 -33.37 15.14 12.05
CA GLU A 547 -33.26 14.91 13.51
C GLU A 547 -32.90 13.44 13.86
N ALA A 548 -32.72 12.57 12.86
CA ALA A 548 -32.39 11.17 13.04
C ALA A 548 -30.92 10.97 13.41
N ASP A 549 -30.68 10.09 14.38
CA ASP A 549 -29.36 9.78 14.95
C ASP A 549 -28.56 8.81 14.02
N TYR A 550 -28.44 9.16 12.74
CA TYR A 550 -27.88 8.31 11.69
C TYR A 550 -26.37 8.50 11.51
N ASP A 551 -25.60 7.44 11.72
CA ASP A 551 -24.13 7.45 11.62
C ASP A 551 -23.61 7.45 10.16
N CYS A 552 -23.74 8.61 9.49
CA CYS A 552 -23.15 8.88 8.17
C CYS A 552 -21.60 8.82 8.13
N SER A 553 -20.91 8.60 9.26
CA SER A 553 -19.45 8.77 9.39
C SER A 553 -18.62 7.98 8.36
N ALA A 554 -19.06 6.78 7.96
CA ALA A 554 -18.41 5.99 6.91
C ALA A 554 -18.60 6.59 5.50
N GLN A 555 -19.83 7.03 5.18
CA GLN A 555 -20.15 7.64 3.89
C GLN A 555 -19.46 9.01 3.75
N LEU A 556 -19.36 9.77 4.85
CA LEU A 556 -18.66 11.05 4.89
C LEU A 556 -17.14 10.88 4.67
N GLN A 557 -16.55 9.83 5.23
CA GLN A 557 -15.16 9.46 4.94
C GLN A 557 -14.96 9.16 3.45
N ASN A 558 -15.83 8.33 2.85
CA ASN A 558 -15.77 8.04 1.41
C ASN A 558 -15.96 9.31 0.55
N ILE A 559 -16.89 10.21 0.92
CA ILE A 559 -17.12 11.48 0.23
C ILE A 559 -15.82 12.30 0.16
N ILE A 560 -15.13 12.48 1.29
CA ILE A 560 -13.89 13.25 1.33
C ILE A 560 -12.74 12.50 0.63
N GLU A 561 -12.68 11.18 0.72
CA GLU A 561 -11.74 10.37 -0.07
C GLU A 561 -11.89 10.64 -1.58
N ARG A 562 -13.13 10.61 -2.10
CA ARG A 562 -13.39 10.86 -3.53
C ARG A 562 -13.03 12.28 -3.95
N ILE A 563 -13.29 13.29 -3.11
CA ILE A 563 -12.86 14.66 -3.36
C ILE A 563 -11.32 14.74 -3.39
N VAL A 564 -10.65 14.28 -2.34
CA VAL A 564 -9.18 14.36 -2.21
C VAL A 564 -8.46 13.57 -3.31
N ALA A 565 -9.05 12.48 -3.82
CA ALA A 565 -8.51 11.71 -4.93
C ALA A 565 -8.50 12.50 -6.25
N ASP A 566 -9.65 13.01 -6.70
CA ASP A 566 -9.81 13.59 -8.04
C ASP A 566 -9.63 15.13 -8.12
N ILE A 567 -9.63 15.86 -6.99
CA ILE A 567 -9.51 17.33 -7.01
C ILE A 567 -8.15 17.80 -7.56
N SER A 568 -8.20 18.80 -8.46
CA SER A 568 -7.01 19.36 -9.13
C SER A 568 -6.25 20.36 -8.27
N ASP A 569 -6.96 21.17 -7.50
CA ASP A 569 -6.39 22.16 -6.59
C ASP A 569 -6.88 21.91 -5.16
N ILE A 570 -5.95 21.51 -4.30
CA ILE A 570 -6.22 21.23 -2.90
C ILE A 570 -6.17 22.50 -2.04
N GLU A 571 -5.54 23.59 -2.49
CA GLU A 571 -5.50 24.83 -1.70
C GLU A 571 -6.89 25.47 -1.65
N SER A 572 -7.58 25.59 -2.80
CA SER A 572 -8.96 26.10 -2.80
C SER A 572 -9.94 25.24 -1.99
N PHE A 573 -9.74 23.91 -1.93
CA PHE A 573 -10.50 23.01 -1.06
C PHE A 573 -10.32 23.29 0.43
N LEU A 574 -9.09 23.56 0.87
CA LEU A 574 -8.80 23.88 2.27
C LEU A 574 -9.32 25.27 2.67
N THR A 575 -9.57 26.16 1.71
CA THR A 575 -10.14 27.51 1.94
C THR A 575 -11.67 27.58 1.85
N MET A 576 -12.38 26.46 1.63
CA MET A 576 -13.84 26.43 1.53
C MET A 576 -14.53 26.79 2.86
N GLU A 577 -15.64 27.53 2.78
CA GLU A 577 -16.44 27.89 3.96
C GLU A 577 -17.08 26.65 4.60
N THR A 578 -17.43 25.65 3.79
CA THR A 578 -18.03 24.38 4.27
C THR A 578 -17.02 23.38 4.85
N PHE A 579 -15.70 23.61 4.70
CA PHE A 579 -14.67 22.65 5.10
C PHE A 579 -14.71 22.32 6.60
N PHE A 580 -14.70 23.34 7.46
CA PHE A 580 -14.73 23.14 8.91
C PHE A 580 -16.06 22.51 9.40
N PRO A 581 -17.25 23.00 9.00
CA PRO A 581 -18.52 22.32 9.31
C PRO A 581 -18.57 20.84 8.90
N VAL A 582 -18.01 20.48 7.73
CA VAL A 582 -17.89 19.07 7.30
C VAL A 582 -16.94 18.28 8.20
N MET A 583 -15.81 18.86 8.61
CA MET A 583 -14.88 18.21 9.55
C MET A 583 -15.44 18.05 10.97
N GLU A 584 -16.41 18.88 11.37
CA GLU A 584 -17.12 18.80 12.65
C GLU A 584 -18.25 17.76 12.68
N LEU A 585 -18.79 17.35 11.52
CA LEU A 585 -19.78 16.25 11.43
C LEU A 585 -19.23 14.88 11.87
N PHE A 586 -17.89 14.70 11.90
CA PHE A 586 -17.28 13.44 12.32
C PHE A 586 -17.38 13.21 13.83
N ARG A 587 -18.42 12.48 14.25
CA ARG A 587 -18.60 12.00 15.63
C ARG A 587 -17.43 11.10 16.08
N GLU A 588 -16.95 10.25 15.19
CA GLU A 588 -15.83 9.34 15.44
C GLU A 588 -14.47 9.99 15.14
N LYS A 589 -13.70 10.29 16.20
CA LYS A 589 -12.35 10.85 16.08
C LYS A 589 -11.39 9.98 15.24
N SER A 590 -11.58 8.65 15.20
CA SER A 590 -10.74 7.76 14.39
C SER A 590 -10.86 8.05 12.89
N ARG A 591 -12.07 8.25 12.39
CA ARG A 591 -12.32 8.59 10.97
C ARG A 591 -11.85 10.01 10.65
N GLN A 592 -12.02 10.95 11.58
CA GLN A 592 -11.50 12.32 11.45
C GLN A 592 -9.97 12.34 11.30
N VAL A 593 -9.26 11.49 12.05
CA VAL A 593 -7.79 11.30 11.95
C VAL A 593 -7.41 10.71 10.59
N GLU A 594 -8.13 9.68 10.12
CA GLU A 594 -7.86 9.07 8.81
C GLU A 594 -8.08 10.04 7.65
N VAL A 595 -9.19 10.77 7.64
CA VAL A 595 -9.46 11.84 6.66
C VAL A 595 -8.37 12.93 6.70
N SER A 596 -7.98 13.39 7.90
CA SER A 596 -6.89 14.36 8.07
C SER A 596 -5.56 13.84 7.51
N LYS A 597 -5.28 12.54 7.68
CA LYS A 597 -4.10 11.86 7.14
C LYS A 597 -4.13 11.85 5.61
N MET A 598 -5.27 11.53 5.00
CA MET A 598 -5.43 11.48 3.54
C MET A 598 -5.23 12.85 2.90
N ILE A 599 -5.85 13.90 3.45
CA ILE A 599 -5.69 15.29 3.01
C ILE A 599 -4.20 15.70 3.08
N LEU A 600 -3.55 15.47 4.22
CA LEU A 600 -2.14 15.83 4.40
C LEU A 600 -1.17 15.00 3.55
N VAL A 601 -1.49 13.74 3.24
CA VAL A 601 -0.70 12.91 2.30
C VAL A 601 -0.85 13.42 0.86
N LYS A 602 -2.08 13.73 0.40
CA LYS A 602 -2.32 14.34 -0.92
C LYS A 602 -1.60 15.68 -1.04
N PHE A 603 -1.72 16.57 -0.05
CA PHE A 603 -1.02 17.86 -0.03
C PHE A 603 0.50 17.70 -0.10
N ASN A 604 1.07 16.79 0.70
CA ASN A 604 2.51 16.50 0.67
C ASN A 604 3.01 15.85 -0.64
N SER A 605 2.12 15.29 -1.45
CA SER A 605 2.46 14.70 -2.76
C SER A 605 2.56 15.73 -3.89
N MET A 606 1.95 16.92 -3.72
CA MET A 606 2.08 18.03 -4.67
C MET A 606 3.53 18.50 -4.76
N ILE A 607 3.94 19.11 -5.89
CA ILE A 607 5.31 19.62 -6.06
C ILE A 607 5.47 21.01 -5.44
N GLU A 608 4.45 21.86 -5.54
CA GLU A 608 4.51 23.27 -5.17
C GLU A 608 4.55 23.52 -3.64
N GLU A 609 5.00 24.71 -3.24
CA GLU A 609 5.07 25.17 -1.85
C GLU A 609 4.01 26.24 -1.59
N THR A 610 3.26 26.10 -0.49
CA THR A 610 2.19 27.05 -0.15
C THR A 610 2.73 28.31 0.50
N ASN A 611 2.08 29.43 0.18
CA ASN A 611 2.42 30.78 0.64
C ASN A 611 1.22 31.43 1.35
N ASP A 612 0.06 30.76 1.38
CA ASP A 612 -1.19 31.28 1.94
C ASP A 612 -1.27 30.99 3.45
N PRO A 613 -1.44 32.02 4.31
CA PRO A 613 -1.59 31.83 5.74
C PRO A 613 -2.86 31.08 6.15
N MET A 614 -3.96 31.17 5.40
CA MET A 614 -5.19 30.43 5.70
C MET A 614 -4.97 28.93 5.50
N VAL A 615 -4.39 28.55 4.36
CA VAL A 615 -4.01 27.16 4.08
C VAL A 615 -3.04 26.64 5.14
N ALA A 616 -2.03 27.42 5.53
CA ALA A 616 -1.10 27.05 6.59
C ALA A 616 -1.78 26.79 7.94
N ASN A 617 -2.76 27.61 8.34
CA ASN A 617 -3.52 27.42 9.57
C ASN A 617 -4.38 26.13 9.52
N VAL A 618 -5.03 25.85 8.39
CA VAL A 618 -5.79 24.60 8.18
C VAL A 618 -4.86 23.38 8.24
N LEU A 619 -3.66 23.46 7.65
CA LEU A 619 -2.66 22.40 7.74
C LEU A 619 -2.19 22.17 9.20
N ILE A 620 -2.03 23.21 10.00
CA ILE A 620 -1.71 23.09 11.44
C ILE A 620 -2.87 22.45 12.21
N TYR A 621 -4.13 22.82 11.92
CA TYR A 621 -5.32 22.19 12.50
C TYR A 621 -5.36 20.68 12.21
N LEU A 622 -5.27 20.28 10.93
CA LEU A 622 -5.25 18.86 10.53
C LEU A 622 -4.04 18.12 11.11
N GLY A 623 -2.87 18.76 11.13
CA GLY A 623 -1.66 18.21 11.75
C GLY A 623 -1.83 18.00 13.26
N THR A 624 -2.59 18.87 13.93
CA THR A 624 -2.87 18.78 15.37
C THR A 624 -3.84 17.63 15.67
N ILE A 625 -4.81 17.35 14.78
CA ILE A 625 -5.65 16.14 14.86
C ILE A 625 -4.78 14.87 14.78
N LEU A 626 -3.85 14.80 13.82
CA LEU A 626 -2.91 13.67 13.70
C LEU A 626 -1.93 13.57 14.88
N HIS A 627 -1.50 14.69 15.44
CA HIS A 627 -0.60 14.69 16.60
C HIS A 627 -1.31 14.17 17.85
N ASN A 628 -2.56 14.59 18.07
CA ASN A 628 -3.37 14.19 19.22
C ASN A 628 -3.87 12.73 19.15
N SER A 629 -3.82 12.07 17.98
CA SER A 629 -4.10 10.63 17.89
C SER A 629 -2.96 9.77 18.43
N VAL A 630 -1.73 10.32 18.47
CA VAL A 630 -0.53 9.59 18.90
C VAL A 630 -0.37 9.62 20.41
N ASN A 631 -0.66 8.48 21.03
CA ASN A 631 -0.52 8.24 22.46
C ASN A 631 0.73 7.39 22.76
N GLN A 632 1.08 7.25 24.04
CA GLN A 632 2.22 6.42 24.48
C GLN A 632 2.08 4.96 24.03
N LEU A 633 0.85 4.44 23.97
CA LEU A 633 0.49 3.09 23.54
C LEU A 633 0.51 2.88 22.02
N SER A 634 0.57 3.93 21.20
CA SER A 634 0.59 3.80 19.74
C SER A 634 1.86 3.06 19.28
N PRO A 635 1.80 2.20 18.25
CA PRO A 635 2.97 1.51 17.71
C PRO A 635 3.98 2.52 17.13
N ASP A 636 5.27 2.23 17.28
CA ASP A 636 6.33 3.17 16.89
C ASP A 636 6.37 3.45 15.37
N ASP A 637 5.89 2.52 14.54
CA ASP A 637 5.71 2.73 13.10
C ASP A 637 4.64 3.78 12.77
N GLU A 638 3.55 3.85 13.54
CA GLU A 638 2.53 4.89 13.38
C GLU A 638 3.07 6.25 13.82
N LYS A 639 3.77 6.30 14.96
CA LYS A 639 4.48 7.52 15.43
C LYS A 639 5.44 8.04 14.37
N ARG A 640 6.17 7.12 13.73
CA ARG A 640 7.10 7.43 12.63
C ARG A 640 6.37 7.92 11.39
N GLN A 641 5.32 7.25 10.94
CA GLN A 641 4.57 7.63 9.74
C GLN A 641 3.96 9.03 9.89
N ILE A 642 3.31 9.32 11.03
CA ILE A 642 2.74 10.64 11.31
C ILE A 642 3.85 11.68 11.46
N GLY A 643 4.95 11.37 12.15
CA GLY A 643 6.12 12.23 12.23
C GLY A 643 6.71 12.60 10.85
N GLU A 644 6.79 11.65 9.92
CA GLU A 644 7.25 11.89 8.54
C GLU A 644 6.27 12.76 7.73
N ILE A 645 4.95 12.59 7.91
CA ILE A 645 3.91 13.45 7.29
C ILE A 645 4.01 14.89 7.79
N LEU A 646 4.13 15.09 9.11
CA LEU A 646 4.27 16.41 9.73
C LEU A 646 5.61 17.08 9.36
N CYS A 647 6.69 16.30 9.23
CA CYS A 647 7.98 16.84 8.76
C CYS A 647 7.94 17.29 7.29
N LYS A 648 7.15 16.64 6.43
CA LYS A 648 6.93 17.10 5.05
C LYS A 648 6.07 18.36 5.02
N LEU A 649 5.00 18.42 5.82
CA LEU A 649 4.13 19.59 5.99
C LEU A 649 4.95 20.84 6.37
N LEU A 650 5.84 20.73 7.36
CA LEU A 650 6.72 21.83 7.78
C LEU A 650 7.73 22.31 6.71
N ARG A 651 8.00 21.50 5.69
CA ARG A 651 8.83 21.89 4.54
C ARG A 651 8.01 22.51 3.40
N LYS A 652 6.69 22.28 3.37
CA LYS A 652 5.77 22.74 2.33
C LYS A 652 5.24 24.15 2.53
N VAL A 653 5.17 24.63 3.77
CA VAL A 653 4.78 26.01 4.09
C VAL A 653 6.02 26.91 4.02
N ASN A 654 6.06 27.81 3.03
CA ASN A 654 7.18 28.72 2.81
C ASN A 654 6.71 30.11 2.37
N TYR A 655 6.73 31.09 3.27
CA TYR A 655 6.34 32.48 2.99
C TYR A 655 7.39 33.30 2.19
N ARG A 656 8.42 32.64 1.64
CA ARG A 656 9.48 33.17 0.74
C ARG A 656 10.28 34.34 1.31
N LEU A 657 9.71 35.55 1.28
CA LEU A 657 10.33 36.81 1.68
C LEU A 657 9.87 37.27 3.07
N ASP A 658 8.69 36.83 3.54
CA ASP A 658 8.19 37.17 4.88
C ASP A 658 8.74 36.18 5.93
N LEU A 659 9.96 36.47 6.37
CA LEU A 659 10.67 35.65 7.35
C LEU A 659 10.04 35.74 8.75
N GLU A 660 9.37 36.84 9.08
CA GLU A 660 8.67 37.02 10.36
C GLU A 660 7.45 36.08 10.45
N ARG A 661 6.63 35.99 9.39
CA ARG A 661 5.55 34.98 9.30
C ARG A 661 6.08 33.55 9.32
N GLN A 662 7.17 33.26 8.61
CA GLN A 662 7.79 31.92 8.62
C GLN A 662 8.25 31.52 10.03
N LEU A 663 8.82 32.44 10.80
CA LEU A 663 9.22 32.16 12.19
C LEU A 663 8.00 31.96 13.09
N ASN A 664 6.96 32.79 12.95
CA ASN A 664 5.72 32.64 13.73
C ASN A 664 5.02 31.30 13.48
N PHE A 665 4.93 30.85 12.23
CA PHE A 665 4.43 29.51 11.88
C PHE A 665 5.25 28.39 12.53
N LEU A 666 6.58 28.52 12.59
CA LEU A 666 7.44 27.54 13.27
C LEU A 666 7.34 27.61 14.81
N VAL A 667 6.94 28.75 15.38
CA VAL A 667 6.58 28.89 16.80
C VAL A 667 5.25 28.19 17.10
N GLU A 668 4.25 28.38 16.25
CA GLU A 668 2.94 27.73 16.35
C GLU A 668 3.06 26.21 16.21
N ALA A 669 3.74 25.73 15.17
CA ALA A 669 4.02 24.31 14.95
C ALA A 669 4.76 23.66 16.15
N ARG A 670 5.72 24.36 16.75
CA ARG A 670 6.38 23.91 17.99
C ARG A 670 5.39 23.79 19.15
N SER A 671 4.41 24.68 19.21
CA SER A 671 3.39 24.70 20.26
C SER A 671 2.34 23.60 20.10
N CYS A 672 2.07 23.14 18.88
CA CYS A 672 1.19 22.00 18.61
C CYS A 672 1.95 20.66 18.78
N PHE A 673 3.09 20.48 18.10
CA PHE A 673 3.74 19.17 17.95
C PHE A 673 4.73 18.80 19.08
N ARG A 674 4.39 19.13 20.33
CA ARG A 674 5.31 19.07 21.49
C ARG A 674 5.88 17.67 21.76
N ASN A 675 5.09 16.62 21.53
CA ASN A 675 5.44 15.25 21.89
C ASN A 675 6.22 14.49 20.79
N MET A 676 6.60 15.15 19.68
CA MET A 676 7.27 14.49 18.55
C MET A 676 8.66 15.08 18.28
N ASP A 677 9.69 14.44 18.87
CA ASP A 677 11.10 14.80 18.70
C ASP A 677 11.49 15.04 17.22
N VAL A 678 11.07 14.17 16.29
CA VAL A 678 11.41 14.28 14.86
C VAL A 678 10.89 15.59 14.24
N VAL A 679 9.69 16.02 14.61
CA VAL A 679 9.05 17.25 14.12
C VAL A 679 9.74 18.47 14.72
N LEU A 680 10.11 18.43 16.01
CA LEU A 680 10.89 19.49 16.67
C LEU A 680 12.30 19.63 16.06
N VAL A 681 12.97 18.51 15.77
CA VAL A 681 14.26 18.48 15.06
C VAL A 681 14.12 19.13 13.67
N GLN A 682 13.07 18.79 12.91
CA GLN A 682 12.81 19.38 11.60
C GLN A 682 12.53 20.90 11.70
N ALA A 683 11.75 21.35 12.69
CA ALA A 683 11.47 22.77 12.88
C ALA A 683 12.75 23.57 13.21
N ILE A 684 13.62 23.04 14.09
CA ILE A 684 14.93 23.63 14.40
C ILE A 684 15.81 23.69 13.14
N GLN A 685 15.86 22.62 12.33
CA GLN A 685 16.62 22.61 11.08
C GLN A 685 16.08 23.63 10.06
N SER A 686 14.76 23.81 9.97
CA SER A 686 14.14 24.84 9.13
C SER A 686 14.54 26.25 9.59
N VAL A 687 14.48 26.56 10.90
CA VAL A 687 14.94 27.86 11.45
C VAL A 687 16.44 28.09 11.19
N ILE A 688 17.26 27.06 11.35
CA ILE A 688 18.71 27.11 11.04
C ILE A 688 18.96 27.41 9.56
N ASN A 689 18.21 26.79 8.65
CA ASN A 689 18.32 27.02 7.21
C ASN A 689 17.87 28.45 6.83
N ILE A 690 16.79 28.96 7.45
CA ILE A 690 16.32 30.34 7.30
C ILE A 690 17.43 31.32 7.74
N ALA A 691 17.98 31.14 8.95
CA ALA A 691 19.04 31.99 9.48
C ALA A 691 20.33 31.95 8.62
N GLY A 692 20.69 30.78 8.08
CA GLY A 692 21.83 30.62 7.17
C GLY A 692 21.62 31.32 5.82
N ASN A 693 20.42 31.20 5.22
CA ASN A 693 20.10 31.80 3.93
C ASN A 693 19.82 33.30 4.02
N MET A 694 19.37 33.82 5.16
CA MET A 694 19.05 35.23 5.36
C MET A 694 20.20 36.17 4.95
N ARG A 695 21.47 35.82 5.27
CA ARG A 695 22.64 36.61 4.85
C ARG A 695 22.91 36.60 3.34
N ARG A 696 22.43 35.59 2.60
CA ARG A 696 22.51 35.55 1.13
C ARG A 696 21.38 36.39 0.52
N VAL A 697 20.16 36.20 0.99
CA VAL A 697 18.95 36.87 0.50
C VAL A 697 18.98 38.38 0.79
N MET A 698 19.31 38.77 2.02
CA MET A 698 19.29 40.18 2.45
C MET A 698 20.57 40.97 2.12
N LYS A 699 21.44 40.50 1.22
CA LYS A 699 22.40 41.41 0.55
C LYS A 699 21.70 42.50 -0.28
N ARG A 700 20.38 42.36 -0.55
CA ARG A 700 19.58 43.26 -1.39
C ARG A 700 18.58 44.18 -0.65
N LEU A 701 18.32 44.00 0.65
CA LEU A 701 17.32 44.79 1.40
C LEU A 701 17.78 45.15 2.85
N GLN A 702 17.07 46.08 3.49
CA GLN A 702 17.48 46.87 4.67
C GLN A 702 18.31 46.14 5.76
N LYS A 703 19.53 46.62 5.98
CA LYS A 703 20.53 46.02 6.91
C LYS A 703 20.18 46.10 8.42
N ARG A 704 19.16 46.87 8.84
CA ARG A 704 18.97 47.24 10.26
C ARG A 704 18.20 46.22 11.12
N LYS A 705 17.18 45.51 10.60
CA LYS A 705 16.37 44.53 11.36
C LYS A 705 16.96 43.10 11.38
N VAL A 706 17.98 42.84 10.57
CA VAL A 706 18.60 41.52 10.39
C VAL A 706 19.16 40.89 11.68
N PRO A 707 19.90 41.60 12.56
CA PRO A 707 20.49 40.96 13.73
C PRO A 707 19.43 40.53 14.76
N ASP A 708 18.37 41.32 14.96
CA ASP A 708 17.32 41.04 15.95
C ASP A 708 16.54 39.77 15.58
N PHE A 709 16.21 39.62 14.29
CA PHE A 709 15.56 38.41 13.79
C PHE A 709 16.47 37.16 13.85
N LEU A 710 17.77 37.31 13.56
CA LEU A 710 18.73 36.21 13.74
C LEU A 710 18.87 35.82 15.21
N GLN A 711 18.84 36.79 16.13
CA GLN A 711 18.79 36.54 17.56
C GLN A 711 17.50 35.82 17.97
N ALA A 712 16.34 36.17 17.40
CA ALA A 712 15.09 35.45 17.62
C ALA A 712 15.15 34.00 17.11
N CYS A 713 15.74 33.75 15.93
CA CYS A 713 15.96 32.41 15.40
C CYS A 713 16.86 31.56 16.32
N VAL A 714 17.97 32.12 16.80
CA VAL A 714 18.87 31.42 17.72
C VAL A 714 18.20 31.19 19.09
N ALA A 715 17.42 32.14 19.58
CA ALA A 715 16.65 31.99 20.81
C ALA A 715 15.60 30.87 20.69
N TYR A 716 14.87 30.80 19.56
CA TYR A 716 13.96 29.71 19.24
C TYR A 716 14.67 28.35 19.30
N CYS A 717 15.83 28.21 18.66
CA CYS A 717 16.61 26.97 18.74
C CYS A 717 17.00 26.65 20.19
N PHE A 718 17.50 27.64 20.95
CA PHE A 718 17.93 27.46 22.33
C PHE A 718 16.82 27.02 23.29
N ILE A 719 15.58 27.49 23.11
CA ILE A 719 14.44 27.07 23.94
C ILE A 719 13.78 25.76 23.47
N THR A 720 14.02 25.32 22.23
CA THR A 720 13.38 24.12 21.65
C THR A 720 14.24 22.88 21.81
N ILE A 721 15.57 23.00 21.71
CA ILE A 721 16.48 21.85 21.88
C ILE A 721 16.33 21.14 23.25
N PRO A 722 16.10 21.82 24.40
CA PRO A 722 15.84 21.16 25.67
C PRO A 722 14.65 20.19 25.68
N SER A 723 13.66 20.39 24.81
CA SER A 723 12.45 19.56 24.74
C SER A 723 12.66 18.19 24.07
N ILE A 724 13.76 18.00 23.35
CA ILE A 724 14.09 16.75 22.65
C ILE A 724 14.65 15.72 23.65
N GLY A 725 14.11 14.51 23.68
CA GLY A 725 14.56 13.46 24.61
C GLY A 725 16.01 13.04 24.37
N SER A 726 16.36 12.75 23.12
CA SER A 726 17.69 12.21 22.73
C SER A 726 18.85 13.16 23.08
N PRO A 727 19.80 12.78 23.96
CA PRO A 727 20.96 13.62 24.29
C PRO A 727 21.95 13.73 23.13
N LYS A 728 22.11 12.66 22.32
CA LYS A 728 22.98 12.68 21.12
C LYS A 728 22.48 13.73 20.12
N THR A 729 21.17 13.74 19.83
CA THR A 729 20.53 14.70 18.92
C THR A 729 20.59 16.14 19.45
N ARG A 730 20.37 16.34 20.76
CA ARG A 730 20.54 17.66 21.39
C ARG A 730 21.94 18.24 21.21
N LEU A 731 22.98 17.42 21.34
CA LEU A 731 24.37 17.86 21.14
C LEU A 731 24.63 18.35 19.70
N GLU A 732 24.18 17.60 18.70
CA GLU A 732 24.36 17.99 17.29
C GLU A 732 23.61 19.28 16.95
N LEU A 733 22.37 19.43 17.43
CA LEU A 733 21.57 20.63 17.21
C LEU A 733 22.14 21.85 17.95
N TYR A 734 22.65 21.71 19.17
CA TYR A 734 23.34 22.81 19.86
C TYR A 734 24.64 23.20 19.14
N LEU A 735 25.39 22.25 18.59
CA LEU A 735 26.59 22.55 17.81
C LEU A 735 26.24 23.34 16.54
N LEU A 736 25.22 22.90 15.80
CA LEU A 736 24.76 23.58 14.58
C LEU A 736 24.15 24.96 14.89
N SER A 737 23.32 25.07 15.93
CA SER A 737 22.78 26.35 16.41
C SER A 737 23.89 27.30 16.87
N GLY A 738 24.95 26.79 17.51
CA GLY A 738 26.11 27.57 17.93
C GLY A 738 26.97 28.05 16.75
N GLN A 739 27.12 27.24 15.71
CA GLN A 739 27.75 27.65 14.43
C GLN A 739 26.96 28.78 13.76
N VAL A 740 25.63 28.66 13.68
CA VAL A 740 24.76 29.72 13.16
C VAL A 740 24.83 30.98 14.03
N ALA A 741 24.85 30.84 15.36
CA ALA A 741 24.94 31.97 16.28
C ALA A 741 26.29 32.73 16.19
N LEU A 742 27.40 32.02 15.99
CA LEU A 742 28.69 32.66 15.67
C LEU A 742 28.63 33.36 14.31
N TYR A 743 28.12 32.67 13.28
CA TYR A 743 27.96 33.26 11.97
C TYR A 743 27.12 34.54 12.04
N SER A 744 25.99 34.53 12.75
CA SER A 744 25.09 35.68 12.95
C SER A 744 25.61 36.76 13.90
N THR A 745 26.85 36.69 14.38
CA THR A 745 27.46 37.60 15.37
C THR A 745 26.76 37.65 16.75
N CYS A 746 25.92 36.65 17.07
CA CYS A 746 25.21 36.52 18.35
C CYS A 746 26.09 35.85 19.43
N LEU A 747 27.24 36.44 19.75
CA LEU A 747 28.29 35.84 20.59
C LEU A 747 27.82 35.41 21.99
N GLY A 748 26.88 36.15 22.60
CA GLY A 748 26.29 35.78 23.90
C GLY A 748 25.52 34.46 23.85
N GLN A 749 24.68 34.29 22.82
CA GLN A 749 23.89 33.08 22.61
C GLN A 749 24.77 31.90 22.18
N ALA A 750 25.77 32.13 21.33
CA ALA A 750 26.77 31.11 20.99
C ALA A 750 27.46 30.58 22.26
N ASN A 751 27.93 31.46 23.14
CA ASN A 751 28.53 31.07 24.44
C ASN A 751 27.55 30.30 25.35
N ALA A 752 26.25 30.61 25.32
CA ALA A 752 25.23 29.85 26.03
C ALA A 752 25.06 28.42 25.44
N THR A 753 24.97 28.28 24.10
CA THR A 753 24.89 26.96 23.44
C THR A 753 26.11 26.08 23.76
N PHE A 754 27.32 26.65 23.75
CA PHE A 754 28.54 25.88 24.06
C PHE A 754 28.61 25.44 25.53
N ARG A 755 28.05 26.22 26.46
CA ARG A 755 27.89 25.81 27.86
C ARG A 755 26.85 24.71 28.01
N ALA A 756 25.75 24.74 27.25
CA ALA A 756 24.76 23.67 27.23
C ALA A 756 25.35 22.34 26.69
N ILE A 757 26.17 22.39 25.63
CA ILE A 757 26.93 21.23 25.13
C ILE A 757 27.79 20.62 26.24
N ILE A 758 28.60 21.44 26.93
CA ILE A 758 29.49 20.96 28.00
C ILE A 758 28.71 20.38 29.19
N LYS A 759 27.49 20.89 29.47
CA LYS A 759 26.59 20.31 30.47
C LYS A 759 26.10 18.92 30.03
N ILE A 760 25.55 18.79 28.82
CA ILE A 760 24.99 17.53 28.30
C ILE A 760 26.06 16.44 28.15
N ILE A 761 27.30 16.79 27.80
CA ILE A 761 28.42 15.82 27.76
C ILE A 761 28.61 15.10 29.12
N ARG A 762 28.32 15.77 30.25
CA ARG A 762 28.40 15.17 31.60
C ARG A 762 27.19 14.30 31.95
N GLU A 763 26.09 14.42 31.21
CA GLU A 763 24.82 13.71 31.40
C GLU A 763 24.70 12.48 30.48
N LEU A 764 25.63 12.28 29.55
CA LEU A 764 25.64 11.14 28.63
C LEU A 764 25.89 9.79 29.35
N PRO A 765 25.18 8.71 28.96
CA PRO A 765 25.48 7.37 29.45
C PRO A 765 26.77 6.80 28.81
N ALA A 766 27.58 6.13 29.63
CA ALA A 766 28.78 5.44 29.19
C ALA A 766 28.44 4.24 28.27
N GLY A 767 29.19 4.06 27.18
CA GLY A 767 29.01 2.95 26.24
C GLY A 767 29.80 3.15 24.94
N PRO A 768 30.11 2.08 24.20
CA PRO A 768 31.06 2.13 23.08
C PRO A 768 30.56 2.99 21.92
N GLU A 769 29.26 2.97 21.63
CA GLU A 769 28.64 3.87 20.64
C GLU A 769 28.72 5.34 21.07
N THR A 770 28.56 5.62 22.37
CA THR A 770 28.65 6.98 22.89
C THR A 770 30.08 7.49 22.80
N GLU A 771 31.09 6.66 23.08
CA GLU A 771 32.50 7.04 22.93
C GLU A 771 32.87 7.33 21.46
N SER A 772 32.41 6.49 20.51
CA SER A 772 32.61 6.71 19.08
C SER A 772 31.92 7.99 18.57
N PHE A 773 30.66 8.20 18.95
CA PHE A 773 29.94 9.44 18.67
C PHE A 773 30.67 10.65 19.25
N LEU A 774 31.05 10.60 20.53
CA LEU A 774 31.71 11.69 21.26
C LEU A 774 33.08 12.04 20.63
N LEU A 775 33.86 11.06 20.17
CA LEU A 775 35.11 11.31 19.43
C LEU A 775 34.84 12.14 18.16
N SER A 776 33.85 11.75 17.35
CA SER A 776 33.50 12.46 16.12
C SER A 776 32.94 13.87 16.41
N PHE A 777 32.13 14.00 17.46
CA PHE A 777 31.51 15.25 17.88
C PHE A 777 32.53 16.23 18.45
N VAL A 778 33.40 15.78 19.36
CA VAL A 778 34.43 16.61 19.99
C VAL A 778 35.44 17.10 18.94
N ARG A 779 35.80 16.29 17.94
CA ARG A 779 36.62 16.77 16.80
C ARG A 779 35.98 17.97 16.09
N LYS A 780 34.68 17.90 15.77
CA LYS A 780 33.91 19.03 15.17
C LYS A 780 33.80 20.23 16.12
N PHE A 781 33.65 19.99 17.42
CA PHE A 781 33.52 21.06 18.41
C PHE A 781 34.87 21.76 18.67
N LEU A 782 35.99 21.03 18.71
CA LEU A 782 37.34 21.57 18.83
C LEU A 782 37.68 22.49 17.65
N SER A 783 37.33 22.11 16.41
CA SER A 783 37.52 23.01 15.26
C SER A 783 36.72 24.30 15.42
N LEU A 784 35.47 24.23 15.89
CA LEU A 784 34.67 25.44 16.16
C LEU A 784 35.30 26.32 17.24
N LEU A 785 35.76 25.71 18.34
CA LEU A 785 36.38 26.41 19.47
C LEU A 785 37.67 27.18 19.08
N LEU A 786 38.36 26.85 17.98
CA LEU A 786 39.52 27.62 17.53
C LEU A 786 39.17 29.10 17.33
N VAL A 787 38.06 29.34 16.61
CA VAL A 787 37.59 30.66 16.13
C VAL A 787 36.67 31.36 17.14
N VAL A 788 36.17 30.65 18.16
CA VAL A 788 35.34 31.26 19.22
C VAL A 788 36.17 32.28 20.01
N PRO A 789 35.73 33.55 20.11
CA PRO A 789 36.41 34.56 20.92
C PRO A 789 36.36 34.21 22.41
N ASP A 790 37.50 34.33 23.09
CA ASP A 790 37.56 34.21 24.54
C ASP A 790 36.91 35.42 25.21
N ASN A 791 36.23 35.20 26.34
CA ASN A 791 35.73 36.29 27.18
C ASN A 791 36.88 36.79 28.08
N PRO A 792 37.24 38.09 28.04
CA PRO A 792 38.41 38.63 28.74
C PRO A 792 38.30 38.52 30.28
N GLU A 793 37.10 38.59 30.85
CA GLU A 793 36.87 38.50 32.31
C GLU A 793 37.04 37.07 32.85
N ARG A 794 36.80 36.05 32.01
CA ARG A 794 36.78 34.64 32.42
C ARG A 794 38.11 33.91 32.18
N GLY A 795 39.11 34.64 31.72
CA GLY A 795 40.45 34.13 31.44
C GLY A 795 40.55 33.29 30.16
N VAL A 796 41.78 33.20 29.67
CA VAL A 796 42.17 32.52 28.42
C VAL A 796 41.60 31.10 28.34
N ARG A 797 40.96 30.79 27.21
CA ARG A 797 40.41 29.49 26.80
C ARG A 797 39.51 28.82 27.86
N SER A 798 38.70 29.60 28.57
CA SER A 798 37.73 29.09 29.57
C SER A 798 36.72 28.07 29.00
N LEU A 799 36.32 28.24 27.73
CA LEU A 799 35.65 27.24 26.87
C LEU A 799 36.30 25.85 26.96
N LEU A 800 37.54 25.77 26.48
CA LEU A 800 38.32 24.55 26.36
C LEU A 800 38.61 23.92 27.73
N LYS A 801 38.95 24.72 28.74
CA LYS A 801 39.15 24.25 30.12
C LYS A 801 37.89 23.58 30.68
N SER A 802 36.72 24.15 30.42
CA SER A 802 35.43 23.60 30.86
C SER A 802 35.09 22.28 30.16
N LEU A 803 35.44 22.15 28.87
CA LEU A 803 35.33 20.92 28.09
C LEU A 803 36.28 19.83 28.61
N LEU A 804 37.56 20.15 28.81
CA LEU A 804 38.56 19.22 29.35
C LEU A 804 38.14 18.68 30.73
N ASN A 805 37.65 19.54 31.62
CA ASN A 805 37.11 19.11 32.91
C ASN A 805 35.86 18.23 32.78
N ALA A 806 35.01 18.45 31.77
CA ALA A 806 33.85 17.58 31.51
C ALA A 806 34.28 16.20 30.99
N LEU A 807 35.26 16.15 30.08
CA LEU A 807 35.82 14.89 29.54
C LEU A 807 36.59 14.10 30.61
N ARG A 808 37.36 14.77 31.47
CA ARG A 808 38.08 14.13 32.59
C ARG A 808 37.15 13.49 33.61
N ASN A 809 35.98 14.09 33.85
CA ASN A 809 34.99 13.60 34.81
C ASN A 809 33.94 12.66 34.16
N PHE A 810 34.06 12.37 32.87
CA PHE A 810 33.18 11.41 32.18
C PHE A 810 33.55 9.97 32.57
N LYS A 811 32.55 9.10 32.68
CA LYS A 811 32.74 7.68 33.01
C LYS A 811 33.12 6.90 31.75
N TRP A 812 34.41 6.94 31.39
CA TRP A 812 34.97 6.12 30.31
C TRP A 812 34.92 4.64 30.66
N GLN A 813 34.85 3.77 29.65
CA GLN A 813 35.01 2.33 29.86
C GLN A 813 36.43 1.97 30.29
N ASP A 814 36.57 0.91 31.08
CA ASP A 814 37.88 0.36 31.45
C ASP A 814 38.70 0.03 30.20
N ASN A 815 39.96 0.47 30.18
CA ASN A 815 40.87 0.32 29.03
C ASN A 815 40.36 1.01 27.73
N SER A 816 39.58 2.09 27.86
CA SER A 816 39.25 2.99 26.75
C SER A 816 40.45 3.86 26.34
N TYR A 817 40.73 3.86 25.04
CA TYR A 817 41.78 4.65 24.41
C TYR A 817 41.23 5.97 23.82
N VAL A 818 39.90 6.14 23.77
CA VAL A 818 39.23 7.25 23.08
C VAL A 818 39.56 8.61 23.70
N LEU A 819 39.67 8.68 25.03
CA LEU A 819 40.10 9.91 25.73
C LEU A 819 41.50 10.36 25.31
N GLY A 820 42.44 9.42 25.14
CA GLY A 820 43.80 9.71 24.69
C GLY A 820 43.83 10.26 23.26
N VAL A 821 43.02 9.68 22.36
CA VAL A 821 42.86 10.20 20.99
C VAL A 821 42.23 11.60 20.99
N ILE A 822 41.21 11.86 21.82
CA ILE A 822 40.62 13.21 21.96
C ILE A 822 41.67 14.21 22.43
N TYR A 823 42.49 13.87 23.43
CA TYR A 823 43.56 14.74 23.92
C TYR A 823 44.64 15.02 22.86
N ILE A 824 44.96 14.08 21.98
CA ILE A 824 45.84 14.34 20.81
C ILE A 824 45.22 15.39 19.87
N HIS A 825 43.91 15.36 19.64
CA HIS A 825 43.23 16.43 18.88
C HIS A 825 43.16 17.77 19.63
N VAL A 826 43.19 17.76 20.97
CA VAL A 826 43.36 19.00 21.76
C VAL A 826 44.77 19.57 21.59
N ILE A 827 45.81 18.73 21.51
CA ILE A 827 47.19 19.19 21.20
C ILE A 827 47.24 19.81 19.80
N ASP A 828 46.59 19.20 18.80
CA ASP A 828 46.44 19.81 17.47
C ASP A 828 45.80 21.20 17.56
N LEU A 829 44.65 21.33 18.24
CA LEU A 829 43.97 22.61 18.44
C LEU A 829 44.87 23.66 19.12
N LEU A 830 45.54 23.29 20.21
CA LEU A 830 46.41 24.19 20.98
C LEU A 830 47.64 24.63 20.17
N SER A 831 48.22 23.73 19.37
CA SER A 831 49.36 24.05 18.49
C SER A 831 49.01 25.05 17.39
N VAL A 832 47.77 25.03 16.90
CA VAL A 832 47.23 26.01 15.95
C VAL A 832 46.81 27.30 16.65
N ALA A 833 46.25 27.19 17.87
CA ALA A 833 45.79 28.34 18.64
C ALA A 833 46.93 29.30 19.07
N GLY A 834 48.18 28.83 19.14
CA GLY A 834 49.37 29.64 19.39
C GLY A 834 50.16 30.07 18.15
N GLN A 835 49.58 29.93 16.94
CA GLN A 835 50.11 30.57 15.72
C GLN A 835 49.59 32.00 15.61
N GLU A 836 50.32 32.85 14.88
CA GLU A 836 49.99 34.28 14.72
C GLU A 836 48.76 34.53 13.84
N MET A 837 48.44 33.60 12.93
CA MET A 837 47.29 33.64 12.03
C MET A 837 46.58 32.29 12.02
N TYR A 838 45.26 32.26 12.22
CA TYR A 838 44.49 31.00 12.19
C TYR A 838 44.17 30.55 10.75
N PRO A 839 44.10 29.23 10.48
CA PRO A 839 43.91 28.71 9.11
C PRO A 839 42.57 29.06 8.46
N TYR A 840 41.57 29.47 9.24
CA TYR A 840 40.27 29.97 8.78
C TYR A 840 39.69 30.94 9.81
N ARG A 841 38.85 31.87 9.33
CA ARG A 841 38.17 32.90 10.12
C ARG A 841 36.70 32.98 9.73
N ILE A 842 35.85 33.47 10.64
CA ILE A 842 34.44 33.75 10.37
C ILE A 842 34.29 35.25 10.12
N GLU A 843 33.59 35.62 9.04
CA GLU A 843 33.35 37.02 8.68
C GLU A 843 32.66 37.78 9.83
N LYS A 844 33.28 38.87 10.30
CA LYS A 844 32.84 39.74 11.42
C LYS A 844 32.92 39.13 12.82
N VAL A 845 33.64 38.03 13.01
CA VAL A 845 33.99 37.51 14.33
C VAL A 845 35.51 37.65 14.51
N GLU A 846 35.92 38.50 15.45
CA GLU A 846 37.32 38.61 15.85
C GLU A 846 37.71 37.35 16.63
N ALA A 847 38.53 36.50 16.01
CA ALA A 847 39.04 35.30 16.64
C ALA A 847 40.26 35.61 17.53
N ASN A 848 40.70 34.63 18.31
CA ASN A 848 41.73 34.84 19.33
C ASN A 848 43.13 35.17 18.77
N ASP A 849 43.39 34.90 17.49
CA ASP A 849 44.58 35.40 16.79
C ASP A 849 44.56 36.94 16.69
N SER A 850 43.40 37.52 16.35
CA SER A 850 43.20 38.97 16.30
C SER A 850 43.04 39.62 17.68
N LEU A 851 42.37 38.94 18.63
CA LEU A 851 42.10 39.51 19.97
C LEU A 851 43.34 39.53 20.87
N TRP A 852 44.17 38.47 20.82
CA TRP A 852 45.34 38.34 21.70
C TRP A 852 46.66 38.58 20.99
N GLY A 853 46.71 38.62 19.65
CA GLY A 853 47.91 39.02 18.89
C GLY A 853 49.19 38.24 19.23
N SER A 854 49.06 36.98 19.64
CA SER A 854 50.16 36.17 20.20
C SER A 854 50.85 36.74 21.46
N ASP A 855 50.10 37.44 22.32
CA ASP A 855 50.56 37.91 23.65
C ASP A 855 51.34 36.80 24.39
N PRO A 856 52.55 37.08 24.93
CA PRO A 856 53.28 36.11 25.74
C PRO A 856 52.47 35.50 26.89
N LYS A 857 51.49 36.22 27.48
CA LYS A 857 50.59 35.67 28.51
C LYS A 857 49.66 34.59 27.94
N PHE A 858 49.06 34.84 26.79
CA PHE A 858 48.18 33.90 26.08
C PHE A 858 48.97 32.66 25.63
N THR A 859 50.16 32.88 25.06
CA THR A 859 51.06 31.81 24.60
C THR A 859 51.54 30.93 25.77
N ARG A 860 51.92 31.52 26.91
CA ARG A 860 52.31 30.78 28.13
C ARG A 860 51.18 29.90 28.65
N GLU A 861 49.93 30.37 28.65
CA GLU A 861 48.80 29.57 29.12
C GLU A 861 48.43 28.44 28.13
N ILE A 862 48.54 28.65 26.82
CA ILE A 862 48.41 27.56 25.81
C ILE A 862 49.49 26.50 26.06
N THR A 863 50.76 26.90 26.21
CA THR A 863 51.88 26.01 26.54
C THR A 863 51.60 25.22 27.82
N ARG A 864 51.12 25.88 28.88
CA ARG A 864 50.79 25.26 30.16
C ARG A 864 49.65 24.23 30.05
N ILE A 865 48.58 24.54 29.31
CA ILE A 865 47.49 23.57 29.05
C ILE A 865 48.03 22.38 28.25
N THR A 866 48.86 22.62 27.23
CA THR A 866 49.41 21.56 26.38
C THR A 866 50.30 20.61 27.18
N ALA A 867 51.15 21.13 28.07
CA ALA A 867 51.96 20.34 29.00
C ALA A 867 51.11 19.45 29.92
N ILE A 868 49.99 19.97 30.45
CA ILE A 868 49.05 19.19 31.27
C ILE A 868 48.40 18.07 30.44
N VAL A 869 47.95 18.37 29.22
CA VAL A 869 47.32 17.38 28.33
C VAL A 869 48.31 16.28 27.93
N ILE A 870 49.58 16.62 27.65
CA ILE A 870 50.64 15.62 27.39
C ILE A 870 50.86 14.74 28.63
N GLY A 871 50.92 15.32 29.83
CA GLY A 871 51.02 14.57 31.08
C GLY A 871 49.85 13.60 31.31
N ASP A 872 48.62 14.05 31.04
CA ASP A 872 47.42 13.21 31.12
C ASP A 872 47.44 12.09 30.03
N VAL A 873 47.87 12.34 28.79
CA VAL A 873 48.05 11.28 27.75
C VAL A 873 49.13 10.27 28.17
N CYS A 874 50.25 10.71 28.74
CA CYS A 874 51.28 9.82 29.30
C CYS A 874 50.76 9.01 30.50
N SER A 875 49.75 9.48 31.24
CA SER A 875 49.06 8.67 32.25
C SER A 875 48.18 7.59 31.61
N ILE A 876 47.43 7.93 30.55
CA ILE A 876 46.60 6.99 29.79
C ILE A 876 47.47 5.90 29.16
N LEU A 877 48.59 6.26 28.53
CA LEU A 877 49.54 5.30 27.95
C LEU A 877 50.11 4.30 28.97
N ARG A 878 50.31 4.71 30.23
CA ARG A 878 50.71 3.80 31.32
C ARG A 878 49.58 2.85 31.73
N ASN A 879 48.35 3.35 31.74
CA ASN A 879 47.17 2.56 32.16
C ASN A 879 46.71 1.54 31.11
N LEU A 880 46.92 1.79 29.80
CA LEU A 880 46.48 0.91 28.71
C LEU A 880 47.26 -0.41 28.63
N GLY A 881 48.49 -0.47 29.16
CA GLY A 881 49.37 -1.63 29.05
C GLY A 881 49.91 -1.89 27.63
N PRO A 882 50.79 -2.90 27.44
CA PRO A 882 51.33 -3.25 26.12
C PRO A 882 50.24 -3.83 25.21
N GLY A 883 50.06 -3.24 24.02
CA GLY A 883 49.10 -3.70 23.02
C GLY A 883 48.78 -2.67 21.93
N GLN A 884 48.02 -3.07 20.92
CA GLN A 884 47.72 -2.26 19.73
C GLN A 884 47.20 -0.84 20.03
N LYS A 885 46.34 -0.68 21.06
CA LYS A 885 45.80 0.61 21.48
C LYS A 885 46.87 1.56 22.02
N GLN A 886 47.85 1.05 22.76
CA GLN A 886 48.98 1.82 23.29
C GLN A 886 49.91 2.26 22.15
N TYR A 887 50.23 1.34 21.23
CA TYR A 887 51.00 1.63 20.02
C TYR A 887 50.37 2.78 19.21
N GLN A 888 49.05 2.73 18.94
CA GLN A 888 48.35 3.77 18.17
C GLN A 888 48.48 5.16 18.81
N ILE A 889 48.17 5.30 20.11
CA ILE A 889 48.25 6.59 20.82
C ILE A 889 49.70 7.08 20.93
N ALA A 890 50.66 6.18 21.22
CA ALA A 890 52.07 6.54 21.35
C ALA A 890 52.62 7.07 20.03
N LEU A 891 52.26 6.44 18.90
CA LEU A 891 52.69 6.85 17.57
C LEU A 891 51.99 8.15 17.12
N ASP A 892 50.68 8.29 17.33
CA ASP A 892 49.96 9.54 17.01
C ASP A 892 50.52 10.73 17.83
N LEU A 893 50.80 10.53 19.12
CA LEU A 893 51.42 11.54 19.97
C LEU A 893 52.84 11.88 19.50
N PHE A 894 53.66 10.88 19.16
CA PHE A 894 54.98 11.07 18.58
C PHE A 894 54.92 11.91 17.29
N ILE A 895 54.01 11.57 16.36
CA ILE A 895 53.81 12.31 15.11
C ILE A 895 53.44 13.77 15.40
N ARG A 896 52.59 14.04 16.41
CA ARG A 896 52.24 15.42 16.79
C ARG A 896 53.40 16.19 17.42
N ILE A 897 54.20 15.57 18.28
CA ILE A 897 55.40 16.20 18.84
C ILE A 897 56.38 16.53 17.69
N ALA A 898 56.71 15.58 16.83
CA ALA A 898 57.64 15.77 15.72
C ALA A 898 57.20 16.81 14.68
N ILE A 899 55.89 17.03 14.51
CA ILE A 899 55.33 17.98 13.51
C ILE A 899 54.99 19.35 14.10
N ARG A 900 54.55 19.44 15.35
CA ARG A 900 53.96 20.66 15.94
C ARG A 900 54.80 21.30 17.05
N SER A 901 55.75 20.57 17.64
CA SER A 901 56.62 21.11 18.68
C SER A 901 57.91 21.69 18.13
N ASP A 902 58.46 22.67 18.84
CA ASP A 902 59.83 23.10 18.63
C ASP A 902 60.79 22.16 19.39
N LEU A 903 61.45 21.30 18.62
CA LEU A 903 62.35 20.23 19.08
C LEU A 903 63.70 20.73 19.62
N SER A 904 63.92 22.05 19.62
CA SER A 904 65.06 22.69 20.32
C SER A 904 65.02 22.45 21.84
N ASN A 905 63.87 22.06 22.37
CA ASN A 905 63.68 21.66 23.76
C ASN A 905 64.03 20.17 23.98
N GLU A 906 65.09 19.90 24.73
CA GLU A 906 65.61 18.55 25.00
C GLU A 906 64.59 17.63 25.70
N GLU A 907 63.70 18.16 26.54
CA GLU A 907 62.69 17.34 27.22
C GLU A 907 61.64 16.78 26.26
N LEU A 908 61.25 17.55 25.23
CA LEU A 908 60.35 17.10 24.17
C LEU A 908 61.04 16.14 23.20
N ASN A 909 62.31 16.41 22.88
CA ASN A 909 63.13 15.55 22.03
C ASN A 909 63.32 14.16 22.69
N THR A 910 63.68 14.12 23.97
CA THR A 910 63.79 12.86 24.73
C THR A 910 62.43 12.17 24.94
N LEU A 911 61.31 12.90 25.07
CA LEU A 911 59.97 12.31 25.07
C LEU A 911 59.64 11.65 23.73
N ALA A 912 59.94 12.30 22.60
CA ALA A 912 59.68 11.77 21.27
C ALA A 912 60.45 10.45 21.04
N VAL A 913 61.74 10.40 21.38
CA VAL A 913 62.54 9.16 21.32
C VAL A 913 61.98 8.08 22.26
N LYS A 914 61.54 8.42 23.47
CA LYS A 914 60.90 7.47 24.39
C LYS A 914 59.58 6.91 23.85
N LEU A 915 58.76 7.72 23.17
CA LEU A 915 57.51 7.27 22.54
C LEU A 915 57.76 6.37 21.32
N TRP A 916 58.75 6.70 20.50
CA TRP A 916 59.18 5.83 19.40
C TRP A 916 59.64 4.45 19.91
N ASN A 917 60.50 4.43 20.93
CA ASN A 917 60.98 3.21 21.56
C ASN A 917 59.87 2.45 22.32
N LEU A 918 58.82 3.13 22.78
CA LEU A 918 57.62 2.48 23.33
C LEU A 918 56.85 1.72 22.24
N CYS A 919 56.70 2.32 21.06
CA CYS A 919 56.04 1.66 19.92
C CYS A 919 56.76 0.37 19.53
N LEU A 920 58.10 0.39 19.48
CA LEU A 920 58.93 -0.76 19.12
C LEU A 920 58.91 -1.92 20.14
N LYS A 921 58.52 -1.65 21.41
CA LYS A 921 58.38 -2.68 22.46
C LYS A 921 57.07 -3.47 22.38
N THR A 922 56.25 -3.25 21.35
CA THR A 922 54.94 -3.87 21.20
C THR A 922 54.97 -4.86 20.04
N ASP A 923 54.62 -6.13 20.29
CA ASP A 923 54.64 -7.23 19.29
C ASP A 923 53.68 -7.04 18.09
N GLN A 924 52.92 -5.94 18.07
CA GLN A 924 51.91 -5.60 17.06
C GLN A 924 52.20 -4.27 16.33
N ALA A 925 53.45 -3.79 16.34
CA ALA A 925 53.85 -2.56 15.67
C ALA A 925 53.87 -2.70 14.13
N ASP A 926 53.30 -1.72 13.41
CA ASP A 926 53.40 -1.63 11.95
C ASP A 926 54.72 -0.97 11.54
N LEU A 927 55.75 -1.81 11.43
CA LEU A 927 57.10 -1.40 11.02
C LEU A 927 57.13 -0.69 9.65
N LYS A 928 56.22 -1.03 8.72
CA LYS A 928 56.17 -0.38 7.39
C LYS A 928 55.66 1.06 7.50
N TYR A 929 54.64 1.28 8.32
CA TYR A 929 54.13 2.61 8.60
C TYR A 929 55.16 3.46 9.37
N MET A 930 55.89 2.87 10.33
CA MET A 930 56.99 3.54 11.04
C MET A 930 58.15 3.92 10.09
N MET A 931 58.63 3.00 9.23
CA MET A 931 59.62 3.31 8.18
C MET A 931 59.19 4.49 7.31
N THR A 932 57.96 4.44 6.79
CA THR A 932 57.39 5.51 5.94
C THR A 932 57.32 6.85 6.70
N THR A 933 56.96 6.82 7.99
CA THR A 933 56.93 8.00 8.86
C THR A 933 58.33 8.60 9.06
N ARG A 934 59.37 7.77 9.28
CA ARG A 934 60.77 8.23 9.41
C ARG A 934 61.24 8.90 8.12
N SER A 935 61.03 8.27 6.96
CA SER A 935 61.40 8.86 5.66
C SER A 935 60.67 10.17 5.36
N TYR A 936 59.39 10.28 5.73
CA TYR A 936 58.64 11.53 5.63
C TYR A 936 59.23 12.64 6.51
N LEU A 937 59.57 12.33 7.77
CA LEU A 937 60.18 13.29 8.69
C LEU A 937 61.58 13.74 8.23
N GLN A 938 62.39 12.83 7.69
CA GLN A 938 63.70 13.15 7.08
C GLN A 938 63.56 14.12 5.91
N GLY A 939 62.68 13.81 4.94
CA GLY A 939 62.43 14.70 3.81
C GLY A 939 61.87 16.06 4.23
N LYS A 940 61.01 16.10 5.28
CA LYS A 940 60.50 17.35 5.84
C LYS A 940 61.62 18.16 6.51
N ALA A 941 62.49 17.53 7.30
CA ALA A 941 63.60 18.20 7.98
C ALA A 941 64.54 18.91 7.00
N GLN A 942 64.91 18.21 5.92
CA GLN A 942 65.75 18.74 4.84
C GLN A 942 65.07 19.93 4.12
N HIS A 943 63.78 19.83 3.81
CA HIS A 943 63.04 20.91 3.14
C HIS A 943 62.76 22.12 4.06
N SER A 944 62.63 21.93 5.39
CA SER A 944 62.43 23.04 6.33
C SER A 944 63.72 23.52 7.00
N SER A 945 64.88 23.01 6.61
CA SER A 945 66.20 23.29 7.22
C SER A 945 66.20 23.21 8.75
N ASN A 946 65.45 22.27 9.32
CA ASN A 946 65.25 22.16 10.77
C ASN A 946 66.20 21.13 11.38
N VAL A 947 67.36 21.63 11.84
CA VAL A 947 68.44 20.84 12.46
C VAL A 947 67.96 19.99 13.64
N ALA A 948 67.03 20.49 14.46
CA ALA A 948 66.52 19.74 15.62
C ALA A 948 65.61 18.57 15.21
N LEU A 949 64.92 18.67 14.07
CA LEU A 949 64.15 17.57 13.49
C LEU A 949 65.05 16.55 12.80
N GLU A 950 66.11 17.00 12.13
CA GLU A 950 67.13 16.13 11.52
C GLU A 950 67.82 15.26 12.59
N GLN A 951 68.34 15.87 13.65
CA GLN A 951 68.90 15.19 14.83
C GLN A 951 67.90 14.27 15.56
N LEU A 952 66.60 14.54 15.49
CA LEU A 952 65.58 13.61 15.98
C LEU A 952 65.54 12.37 15.08
N THR A 953 65.47 12.54 13.76
CA THR A 953 65.33 11.43 12.79
C THR A 953 66.53 10.47 12.75
N GLU A 954 67.73 10.96 13.07
CA GLU A 954 68.92 10.12 13.27
C GLU A 954 68.79 9.18 14.47
N LYS A 955 68.13 9.65 15.55
CA LYS A 955 67.93 8.88 16.80
C LYS A 955 66.77 7.88 16.74
N LEU A 956 66.02 7.82 15.64
CA LEU A 956 64.90 6.89 15.43
C LEU A 956 65.40 5.57 14.82
N SER A 957 66.02 4.71 15.64
CA SER A 957 66.38 3.36 15.21
C SER A 957 65.14 2.50 14.93
N LEU A 958 65.25 1.56 13.99
CA LEU A 958 64.26 0.52 13.69
C LEU A 958 64.92 -0.87 13.83
N PRO A 959 64.19 -1.95 14.15
CA PRO A 959 64.74 -3.30 14.31
C PRO A 959 65.22 -3.96 13.00
N THR A 960 65.38 -3.19 11.93
CA THR A 960 65.94 -3.59 10.63
C THR A 960 67.09 -2.69 10.18
N ASP A 961 67.53 -1.75 11.03
CA ASP A 961 68.75 -0.94 10.85
C ASP A 961 69.97 -1.67 11.45
#